data_AF-G0U5P0-F1
#
_entry.id   AF-G0U5P0-F1
#
_cell.length_a   1.000
_cell.length_b   1.000
_cell.length_c   1.000
_cell.angle_alpha   90.00
_cell.angle_beta   90.00
_cell.angle_gamma   90.00
#
_symmetry.space_group_name_H-M   'P 1'
#
loop_
_entity.id
_entity.type
_entity.pdbx_description
1 polymer ?
#
loop_
_entity_poly.entity_id
_entity_poly.type
_entity_poly.pdbx_seq_one_letter_code
_entity_poly.pdbx_strand_id
1 'polypeptide(L)'
;MDSSLASGSTVVLPVGAVVAYEKLDFITGENVTCGNADNRALRSSTAKAHEGGKRRHEECGALWSWSLGTVVHHNTDDRYCTVVPWVCEPWGDFATHATVSEAILEELQRVNKRNKIARQNLLEEEQNVLRCAAGRRGRTSVSVYEAWVPYRQGISDEMRCCVANIKDCCAKTRALYRELQCVRKRSAPSSSEAIETSARRYTQSCNKSSAVNILASSVIKTVLVDSDTRSCILTAEEISSIERRARSLRHDLEEKLIGHTEQFYKAAAELHSLRAFTKELERRMTLSADLFSVELRQCGSWMTGEEHTKSVDPANDNSVAVMRQLCTETEEEVSRLSSMSTLLDEELEGAIHEQYGPTTSTCHRVNFHWPGAAELIEKKPEELRAVFEMELFSCLRAADSSISSTIFSKSADGLTVMFTFTHSAKWTANDVDTKLRAYSFPLMERLHHRAAGPKRGLDLAMEEVSRVLGVSFSKGGGLLYEEFIGQLPELLRTGDRDAYESEIGSLLVHLDRLNGENRALQHALHCSTTEFKKQTADGQQEQERLRERSDNLGKEIHRLNEVIAKLQSIVSKKDSFMESCRVQTVHIQHLRSRHVRGATEVQGEFEDSVSHEEYIEQKAQVQDLKERINNEIQNRTAL
;
A
#
# COMPACT_ATOMS: atom_id res chain seq x y z
N MET A 1 3.35 4.12 8.35
CA MET A 1 2.42 3.21 9.03
C MET A 1 1.32 2.88 8.05
N ASP A 2 1.56 1.89 7.18
CA ASP A 2 0.52 1.20 6.41
C ASP A 2 0.46 -0.20 7.00
N SER A 3 -0.27 -0.31 8.11
CA SER A 3 -0.49 -1.54 8.86
C SER A 3 -1.94 -1.58 9.28
N SER A 4 -2.82 -1.91 8.35
CA SER A 4 -4.19 -2.33 8.65
C SER A 4 -4.79 -3.15 7.51
N LEU A 5 -4.16 -4.27 7.15
CA LEU A 5 -4.82 -5.36 6.43
C LEU A 5 -4.43 -6.69 7.07
N ALA A 6 -4.72 -6.80 8.36
CA ALA A 6 -4.76 -8.08 9.06
C ALA A 6 -5.97 -8.06 10.01
N SER A 7 -6.73 -9.15 9.99
CA SER A 7 -7.89 -9.48 10.82
C SER A 7 -9.25 -8.86 10.42
N GLY A 8 -10.12 -9.69 9.85
CA GLY A 8 -11.56 -9.75 10.19
C GLY A 8 -12.46 -8.52 9.97
N SER A 9 -12.00 -7.43 9.37
CA SER A 9 -12.86 -6.29 9.04
C SER A 9 -13.61 -6.57 7.73
N THR A 10 -14.93 -6.64 7.81
CA THR A 10 -15.82 -6.61 6.63
C THR A 10 -15.53 -5.30 5.88
N VAL A 11 -14.73 -5.36 4.82
CA VAL A 11 -14.43 -4.20 3.99
C VAL A 11 -15.73 -3.77 3.33
N VAL A 12 -16.36 -2.71 3.86
CA VAL A 12 -17.57 -2.14 3.27
C VAL A 12 -17.13 -1.38 2.02
N LEU A 13 -17.27 -2.02 0.86
CA LEU A 13 -17.00 -1.38 -0.42
C LEU A 13 -18.20 -0.51 -0.81
N PRO A 14 -18.03 0.81 -1.02
CA PRO A 14 -19.14 1.65 -1.42
C PRO A 14 -19.62 1.24 -2.81
N VAL A 15 -20.94 1.13 -2.97
CA VAL A 15 -21.56 0.90 -4.29
C VAL A 15 -21.19 2.06 -5.21
N GLY A 16 -20.72 1.74 -6.41
CA GLY A 16 -20.16 2.70 -7.37
C GLY A 16 -18.64 2.85 -7.31
N ALA A 17 -17.96 2.26 -6.32
CA ALA A 17 -16.49 2.25 -6.28
C ALA A 17 -15.91 1.43 -7.43
N VAL A 18 -14.83 1.95 -8.02
CA VAL A 18 -14.02 1.19 -8.98
C VAL A 18 -12.93 0.44 -8.22
N VAL A 19 -12.81 -0.86 -8.46
CA VAL A 19 -11.88 -1.75 -7.77
C VAL A 19 -11.05 -2.56 -8.75
N ALA A 20 -9.77 -2.75 -8.43
CA ALA A 20 -8.93 -3.77 -9.04
C ALA A 20 -9.11 -5.08 -8.26
N TYR A 21 -9.37 -6.18 -8.96
CA TYR A 21 -9.62 -7.49 -8.35
C TYR A 21 -8.88 -8.61 -9.11
N GLU A 22 -8.54 -9.68 -8.38
CA GLU A 22 -7.96 -10.89 -8.94
C GLU A 22 -9.00 -11.69 -9.73
N LYS A 23 -8.59 -12.19 -10.88
CA LYS A 23 -9.37 -13.06 -11.75
C LYS A 23 -8.52 -14.26 -12.16
N LEU A 24 -9.10 -15.45 -12.08
CA LEU A 24 -8.48 -16.64 -12.62
C LEU A 24 -8.90 -16.80 -14.08
N ASP A 25 -7.96 -16.67 -15.01
CA ASP A 25 -8.22 -16.96 -16.42
C ASP A 25 -7.75 -18.38 -16.71
N PHE A 26 -8.70 -19.24 -17.09
CA PHE A 26 -8.39 -20.57 -17.61
C PHE A 26 -8.01 -20.40 -19.09
N ILE A 27 -6.79 -20.80 -19.45
CA ILE A 27 -6.39 -20.88 -20.86
C ILE A 27 -7.14 -22.06 -21.47
N THR A 28 -8.37 -21.82 -21.94
CA THR A 28 -9.03 -22.76 -22.84
C THR A 28 -8.39 -22.60 -24.20
N GLY A 29 -7.58 -23.58 -24.60
CA GLY A 29 -7.19 -23.76 -25.99
C GLY A 29 -8.43 -23.73 -26.89
N GLU A 30 -8.26 -23.18 -28.08
CA GLU A 30 -9.25 -22.87 -29.09
C GLU A 30 -10.46 -23.84 -29.19
N ASN A 31 -11.65 -23.26 -29.36
CA ASN A 31 -12.86 -23.87 -29.91
C ASN A 31 -13.32 -25.21 -29.32
N VAL A 32 -13.99 -25.18 -28.17
CA VAL A 32 -15.08 -26.14 -27.89
C VAL A 32 -16.24 -25.42 -27.22
N THR A 33 -17.33 -25.27 -27.96
CA THR A 33 -18.66 -24.99 -27.43
C THR A 33 -19.07 -26.15 -26.53
N CYS A 34 -18.95 -26.01 -25.21
CA CYS A 34 -19.53 -26.97 -24.27
C CYS A 34 -20.95 -26.50 -23.91
N GLY A 35 -21.91 -26.92 -24.74
CA GLY A 35 -23.28 -27.15 -24.29
C GLY A 35 -23.31 -28.38 -23.37
N ASN A 36 -24.08 -28.25 -22.28
CA ASN A 36 -24.66 -29.30 -21.44
C ASN A 36 -24.13 -30.74 -21.58
N ALA A 37 -23.39 -31.23 -20.56
CA ALA A 37 -23.51 -32.61 -20.08
C ALA A 37 -22.77 -32.82 -18.75
N ASP A 38 -23.57 -33.06 -17.70
CA ASP A 38 -23.38 -33.99 -16.59
C ASP A 38 -22.10 -34.02 -15.74
N ASN A 39 -22.31 -33.60 -14.48
CA ASN A 39 -21.58 -33.94 -13.27
C ASN A 39 -21.41 -35.47 -13.10
N ARG A 40 -20.35 -36.07 -13.66
CA ARG A 40 -19.94 -37.44 -13.26
C ARG A 40 -18.46 -37.80 -13.36
N ALA A 41 -17.58 -36.85 -13.70
CA ALA A 41 -16.15 -37.15 -13.94
C ALA A 41 -15.20 -36.85 -12.75
N LEU A 42 -15.69 -36.44 -11.58
CA LEU A 42 -14.85 -36.07 -10.42
C LEU A 42 -14.66 -37.18 -9.37
N ARG A 43 -15.02 -38.44 -9.67
CA ARG A 43 -14.92 -39.56 -8.72
C ARG A 43 -13.98 -40.72 -9.10
N SER A 44 -13.20 -40.65 -10.18
CA SER A 44 -12.35 -41.77 -10.60
C SER A 44 -10.82 -41.55 -10.53
N SER A 45 -10.33 -40.41 -10.03
CA SER A 45 -8.88 -40.14 -9.98
C SER A 45 -8.18 -40.48 -8.65
N THR A 46 -8.89 -40.95 -7.62
CA THR A 46 -8.30 -41.24 -6.29
C THR A 46 -8.09 -42.73 -6.02
N ALA A 47 -7.62 -43.47 -7.03
CA ALA A 47 -7.19 -44.87 -6.84
C ALA A 47 -6.12 -45.28 -7.86
N LYS A 48 -4.89 -44.77 -7.69
CA LYS A 48 -3.60 -45.41 -8.06
C LYS A 48 -2.45 -44.40 -7.92
N ALA A 49 -1.78 -44.39 -6.77
CA ALA A 49 -0.42 -43.86 -6.65
C ALA A 49 0.25 -44.39 -5.37
N HIS A 50 0.44 -45.71 -5.29
CA HIS A 50 1.56 -46.29 -4.57
C HIS A 50 2.48 -46.86 -5.64
N GLU A 51 3.50 -46.09 -6.01
CA GLU A 51 4.84 -46.54 -6.43
C GLU A 51 5.63 -45.34 -6.95
N GLY A 52 6.92 -45.31 -6.60
CA GLY A 52 7.80 -44.16 -6.77
C GLY A 52 8.02 -43.74 -8.21
N GLY A 53 8.32 -42.45 -8.38
CA GLY A 53 8.81 -41.90 -9.64
C GLY A 53 8.55 -40.41 -9.74
N LYS A 54 9.63 -39.62 -9.70
CA LYS A 54 9.67 -38.20 -10.12
C LYS A 54 8.77 -37.97 -11.34
N ARG A 55 7.65 -37.27 -11.17
CA ARG A 55 6.95 -36.62 -12.28
C ARG A 55 6.87 -35.13 -12.00
N ARG A 56 7.50 -34.38 -12.90
CA ARG A 56 7.34 -32.94 -13.04
C ARG A 56 5.85 -32.67 -13.21
N HIS A 57 5.31 -31.76 -12.41
CA HIS A 57 3.98 -31.21 -12.63
C HIS A 57 3.96 -30.57 -14.02
N GLU A 58 3.23 -31.16 -14.96
CA GLU A 58 2.73 -30.43 -16.12
C GLU A 58 1.64 -29.49 -15.61
N GLU A 59 1.92 -28.19 -15.69
CA GLU A 59 1.05 -27.11 -15.25
C GLU A 59 -0.23 -27.08 -16.08
N CYS A 60 -1.36 -27.37 -15.45
CA CYS A 60 -2.67 -26.98 -15.96
C CYS A 60 -2.75 -25.46 -15.81
N GLY A 61 -2.47 -24.72 -16.89
CA GLY A 61 -2.21 -23.28 -16.90
C GLY A 61 -3.42 -22.40 -16.59
N ALA A 62 -3.76 -22.27 -15.30
CA ALA A 62 -4.55 -21.15 -14.80
C ALA A 62 -3.60 -19.96 -14.61
N LEU A 63 -3.75 -18.92 -15.42
CA LEU A 63 -2.95 -17.70 -15.27
C LEU A 63 -3.72 -16.73 -14.38
N TRP A 64 -3.14 -16.37 -13.23
CA TRP A 64 -3.71 -15.33 -12.37
C TRP A 64 -3.53 -13.96 -13.02
N SER A 65 -4.64 -13.32 -13.36
CA SER A 65 -4.68 -11.97 -13.92
C SER A 65 -5.46 -11.03 -12.99
N TRP A 66 -5.32 -9.72 -13.16
CA TRP A 66 -6.15 -8.75 -12.44
C TRP A 66 -6.98 -7.95 -13.44
N SER A 67 -8.17 -7.55 -13.02
CA SER A 67 -9.11 -6.76 -13.82
C SER A 67 -9.65 -5.58 -13.01
N LEU A 68 -10.18 -4.58 -13.71
CA LEU A 68 -10.82 -3.41 -13.10
C LEU A 68 -12.33 -3.57 -13.21
N GLY A 69 -13.08 -3.08 -12.22
CA GLY A 69 -14.54 -3.14 -12.28
C GLY A 69 -15.25 -2.20 -11.31
N THR A 70 -16.51 -1.88 -11.60
CA THR A 70 -17.35 -1.07 -10.70
C THR A 70 -18.21 -1.96 -9.82
N VAL A 71 -18.17 -1.76 -8.51
CA VAL A 71 -19.02 -2.47 -7.54
C VAL A 71 -20.47 -2.00 -7.70
N VAL A 72 -21.37 -2.91 -8.08
CA VAL A 72 -22.80 -2.62 -8.24
C VAL A 72 -23.60 -3.09 -7.04
N HIS A 73 -23.18 -4.19 -6.42
CA HIS A 73 -23.81 -4.73 -5.23
C HIS A 73 -22.76 -5.30 -4.28
N HIS A 74 -22.91 -5.01 -3.00
CA HIS A 74 -22.07 -5.54 -1.94
C HIS A 74 -22.98 -6.17 -0.89
N ASN A 75 -23.00 -7.50 -0.81
CA ASN A 75 -23.73 -8.20 0.24
C ASN A 75 -22.79 -8.43 1.43
N THR A 76 -23.06 -7.76 2.55
CA THR A 76 -22.22 -7.83 3.76
C THR A 76 -22.22 -9.21 4.40
N ASP A 77 -23.27 -10.00 4.17
CA ASP A 77 -23.49 -11.26 4.89
C ASP A 77 -22.82 -12.44 4.16
N ASP A 78 -22.78 -12.40 2.83
CA ASP A 78 -22.32 -13.53 2.01
C ASP A 78 -20.88 -13.40 1.48
N ARG A 79 -20.11 -12.40 1.93
CA ARG A 79 -18.69 -12.17 1.54
C ARG A 79 -18.43 -12.08 0.01
N TYR A 80 -19.45 -11.85 -0.81
CA TYR A 80 -19.32 -11.63 -2.25
C TYR A 80 -19.70 -10.21 -2.66
N CYS A 81 -19.13 -9.78 -3.78
CA CYS A 81 -19.41 -8.50 -4.41
C CYS A 81 -19.72 -8.72 -5.89
N THR A 82 -20.75 -8.06 -6.41
CA THR A 82 -21.06 -8.07 -7.83
C THR A 82 -20.41 -6.86 -8.49
N VAL A 83 -19.54 -7.14 -9.46
CA VAL A 83 -18.71 -6.14 -10.13
C VAL A 83 -18.98 -6.14 -11.63
N VAL A 84 -19.16 -4.96 -12.22
CA VAL A 84 -19.22 -4.78 -13.68
C VAL A 84 -17.80 -4.54 -14.20
N PRO A 85 -17.25 -5.43 -15.03
CA PRO A 85 -15.87 -5.35 -15.48
C PRO A 85 -15.65 -4.16 -16.42
N TRP A 86 -14.45 -3.61 -16.37
CA TRP A 86 -13.94 -2.63 -17.30
C TRP A 86 -13.01 -3.35 -18.27
N VAL A 87 -13.16 -3.05 -19.55
CA VAL A 87 -12.35 -3.64 -20.61
C VAL A 87 -11.12 -2.76 -20.80
N CYS A 88 -9.94 -3.39 -20.82
CA CYS A 88 -8.71 -2.71 -21.21
C CYS A 88 -8.75 -2.53 -22.73
N GLU A 89 -8.80 -1.28 -23.20
CA GLU A 89 -8.67 -0.97 -24.61
C GLU A 89 -7.19 -0.83 -24.93
N PRO A 90 -6.60 -1.70 -25.78
CA PRO A 90 -5.28 -1.39 -26.32
C PRO A 90 -5.39 -0.08 -27.10
N TRP A 91 -4.35 0.75 -27.06
CA TRP A 91 -4.19 1.83 -28.03
C TRP A 91 -3.98 1.14 -29.39
N GLY A 92 -5.08 0.85 -30.10
CA GLY A 92 -5.03 -0.03 -31.27
C GLY A 92 -4.08 0.46 -32.37
N ASP A 93 -3.85 -0.37 -33.38
CA ASP A 93 -2.90 -0.10 -34.47
C ASP A 93 -3.21 1.19 -35.28
N PHE A 94 -4.40 1.79 -35.08
CA PHE A 94 -4.86 3.03 -35.69
C PHE A 94 -4.94 4.23 -34.72
N ALA A 95 -4.49 4.08 -33.48
CA ALA A 95 -4.47 5.18 -32.53
C ALA A 95 -3.46 6.24 -32.99
N THR A 96 -3.92 7.46 -33.27
CA THR A 96 -3.01 8.55 -33.60
C THR A 96 -2.42 9.16 -32.33
N HIS A 97 -1.21 9.74 -32.40
CA HIS A 97 -0.63 10.50 -31.28
C HIS A 97 -1.59 11.56 -30.72
N ALA A 98 -2.48 12.09 -31.57
CA ALA A 98 -3.52 13.04 -31.18
C ALA A 98 -4.58 12.41 -30.27
N THR A 99 -5.12 11.23 -30.59
CA THR A 99 -6.16 10.58 -29.77
C THR A 99 -5.64 10.12 -28.42
N VAL A 100 -4.39 9.64 -28.36
CA VAL A 100 -3.73 9.27 -27.10
C VAL A 100 -3.46 10.51 -26.23
N SER A 101 -2.97 11.59 -26.84
CA SER A 101 -2.72 12.85 -26.15
C SER A 101 -4.02 13.48 -25.62
N GLU A 102 -5.09 13.45 -26.41
CA GLU A 102 -6.41 13.96 -26.03
C GLU A 102 -6.98 13.19 -24.84
N ALA A 103 -6.93 11.85 -24.88
CA ALA A 103 -7.38 11.02 -23.77
C ALA A 103 -6.60 11.29 -22.47
N ILE A 104 -5.27 11.45 -22.55
CA ILE A 104 -4.43 11.81 -21.39
C ILE A 104 -4.79 13.21 -20.86
N LEU A 105 -5.02 14.18 -21.75
CA LEU A 105 -5.41 15.55 -21.37
C LEU A 105 -6.78 15.58 -20.69
N GLU A 106 -7.74 14.81 -21.19
CA GLU A 106 -9.05 14.68 -20.54
C GLU A 106 -8.93 14.08 -19.14
N GLU A 107 -8.17 13.00 -18.96
CA GLU A 107 -7.95 12.43 -17.62
C GLU A 107 -7.22 13.43 -16.70
N LEU A 108 -6.27 14.19 -17.25
CA LEU A 108 -5.55 15.24 -16.50
C LEU A 108 -6.49 16.36 -16.03
N GLN A 109 -7.45 16.77 -16.88
CA GLN A 109 -8.51 17.70 -16.48
C GLN A 109 -9.39 17.13 -15.36
N ARG A 110 -9.76 15.85 -15.44
CA ARG A 110 -10.54 15.17 -14.40
C ARG A 110 -9.79 15.07 -13.07
N VAL A 111 -8.53 14.66 -13.08
CA VAL A 111 -7.66 14.59 -11.89
C VAL A 111 -7.50 15.98 -11.25
N ASN A 112 -7.31 17.02 -12.07
CA ASN A 112 -7.21 18.39 -11.56
C ASN A 112 -8.53 18.89 -10.95
N LYS A 113 -9.68 18.54 -11.54
CA LYS A 113 -11.00 18.82 -10.95
C LYS A 113 -11.16 18.14 -9.60
N ARG A 114 -10.80 16.85 -9.49
CA ARG A 114 -10.81 16.10 -8.22
C ARG A 114 -9.88 16.71 -7.18
N ASN A 115 -8.68 17.11 -7.55
CA ASN A 115 -7.73 17.77 -6.66
C ASN A 115 -8.31 19.09 -6.13
N LYS A 116 -8.97 19.88 -6.99
CA LYS A 116 -9.64 21.12 -6.59
C LYS A 116 -10.76 20.86 -5.57
N ILE A 117 -11.59 19.85 -5.81
CA ILE A 117 -12.67 19.45 -4.89
C ILE A 117 -12.09 18.98 -3.55
N ALA A 118 -11.08 18.10 -3.57
CA ALA A 118 -10.45 17.59 -2.35
C ALA A 118 -9.80 18.71 -1.51
N ARG A 119 -9.20 19.72 -2.16
CA ARG A 119 -8.68 20.93 -1.48
C ARG A 119 -9.80 21.79 -0.88
N GLN A 120 -10.91 21.94 -1.58
CA GLN A 120 -12.06 22.67 -1.07
C GLN A 120 -12.66 21.97 0.14
N ASN A 121 -12.87 20.66 0.07
CA ASN A 121 -13.37 19.86 1.20
C ASN A 121 -12.44 19.92 2.41
N LEU A 122 -11.12 19.93 2.18
CA LEU A 122 -10.14 20.09 3.27
C LEU A 122 -10.30 21.45 3.98
N LEU A 123 -10.49 22.53 3.21
CA LEU A 123 -10.70 23.88 3.76
C LEU A 123 -12.05 23.99 4.50
N GLU A 124 -13.11 23.39 3.96
CA GLU A 124 -14.42 23.35 4.60
C GLU A 124 -14.36 22.57 5.92
N GLU A 125 -13.63 21.46 5.96
CA GLU A 125 -13.46 20.67 7.17
C GLU A 125 -12.55 21.34 8.21
N GLU A 126 -11.50 22.04 7.77
CA GLU A 126 -10.70 22.91 8.64
C GLU A 126 -11.57 24.01 9.28
N GLN A 127 -12.45 24.64 8.50
CA GLN A 127 -13.42 25.61 9.00
C GLN A 127 -14.47 24.98 9.94
N ASN A 128 -14.85 23.72 9.74
CA ASN A 128 -15.75 22.98 10.63
C ASN A 128 -15.08 22.71 11.98
N VAL A 129 -13.81 22.28 11.98
CA VAL A 129 -13.01 22.08 13.19
C VAL A 129 -12.87 23.39 13.97
N LEU A 130 -12.58 24.50 13.28
CA LEU A 130 -12.50 25.83 13.91
C LEU A 130 -13.84 26.30 14.50
N ARG A 131 -14.95 26.06 13.80
CA ARG A 131 -16.31 26.36 14.30
C ARG A 131 -16.67 25.52 15.53
N CYS A 132 -16.35 24.23 15.53
CA CYS A 132 -16.54 23.33 16.66
C CYS A 132 -15.69 23.73 17.88
N ALA A 133 -14.46 24.22 17.65
CA ALA A 133 -13.60 24.76 18.71
C ALA A 133 -14.12 26.10 19.28
N ALA A 134 -14.77 26.94 18.46
CA ALA A 134 -15.40 28.17 18.91
C ALA A 134 -16.68 27.92 19.73
N GLY A 135 -17.50 26.93 19.35
CA GLY A 135 -18.74 26.57 20.07
C GLY A 135 -18.52 26.02 21.48
N ARG A 136 -17.36 25.40 21.76
CA ARG A 136 -17.01 24.92 23.12
C ARG A 136 -16.54 26.02 24.08
N ARG A 137 -16.19 27.22 23.59
CA ARG A 137 -15.77 28.36 24.44
C ARG A 137 -16.92 29.04 25.20
N GLY A 138 -18.17 28.66 24.96
CA GLY A 138 -19.32 29.18 25.71
C GLY A 138 -19.51 28.59 27.11
N ARG A 139 -18.70 27.62 27.54
CA ARG A 139 -18.95 26.89 28.79
C ARG A 139 -17.70 26.50 29.56
N THR A 140 -16.76 27.44 29.75
CA THR A 140 -15.85 27.52 30.91
C THR A 140 -14.89 28.70 30.73
N SER A 141 -14.85 29.58 31.73
CA SER A 141 -13.83 30.62 31.87
C SER A 141 -12.49 29.96 32.13
N VAL A 142 -11.66 29.78 31.10
CA VAL A 142 -10.27 29.35 31.23
C VAL A 142 -9.36 30.38 30.55
N SER A 143 -8.26 30.66 31.24
CA SER A 143 -7.24 31.69 31.04
C SER A 143 -6.81 31.93 29.59
N VAL A 144 -6.66 33.22 29.26
CA VAL A 144 -6.23 33.76 27.94
C VAL A 144 -4.82 33.31 27.53
N TYR A 145 -4.03 32.71 28.43
CA TYR A 145 -2.68 32.21 28.12
C TYR A 145 -2.62 30.76 27.59
N GLU A 146 -3.72 30.00 27.64
CA GLU A 146 -3.78 28.63 27.07
C GLU A 146 -4.34 28.59 25.63
N ALA A 147 -4.75 29.73 25.08
CA ALA A 147 -5.40 29.83 23.77
C ALA A 147 -4.46 29.58 22.56
N TRP A 148 -3.16 29.44 22.78
CA TRP A 148 -2.14 29.23 21.74
C TRP A 148 -1.57 27.81 21.68
N VAL A 149 -2.01 26.90 22.54
CA VAL A 149 -1.69 25.48 22.39
C VAL A 149 -2.76 24.89 21.46
N PRO A 150 -2.42 24.43 20.24
CA PRO A 150 -3.37 23.69 19.44
C PRO A 150 -3.78 22.47 20.27
N TYR A 151 -5.04 22.45 20.70
CA TYR A 151 -5.65 21.29 21.33
C TYR A 151 -5.28 20.05 20.50
N ARG A 152 -4.73 19.01 21.12
CA ARG A 152 -4.39 17.72 20.50
C ARG A 152 -5.64 16.94 20.04
N GLN A 153 -6.55 17.56 19.31
CA GLN A 153 -7.46 16.84 18.44
C GLN A 153 -6.64 16.50 17.20
N GLY A 154 -6.24 15.22 17.09
CA GLY A 154 -5.60 14.72 15.89
C GLY A 154 -6.43 15.07 14.65
N ILE A 155 -5.75 15.18 13.51
CA ILE A 155 -6.36 15.40 12.20
C ILE A 155 -7.57 14.46 12.06
N SER A 156 -8.76 15.01 11.77
CA SER A 156 -9.98 14.20 11.59
C SER A 156 -9.77 13.14 10.50
N ASP A 157 -10.51 12.04 10.57
CA ASP A 157 -10.43 10.99 9.55
C ASP A 157 -10.76 11.56 8.16
N GLU A 158 -11.69 12.51 8.09
CA GLU A 158 -12.08 13.23 6.89
C GLU A 158 -10.95 14.12 6.34
N MET A 159 -10.26 14.87 7.21
CA MET A 159 -9.07 15.66 6.81
C MET A 159 -7.94 14.74 6.34
N ARG A 160 -7.71 13.60 6.99
CA ARG A 160 -6.72 12.59 6.57
C ARG A 160 -7.05 12.03 5.18
N CYS A 161 -8.31 11.67 4.94
CA CYS A 161 -8.81 11.24 3.63
C CYS A 161 -8.62 12.31 2.55
N CYS A 162 -8.92 13.58 2.85
CA CYS A 162 -8.72 14.68 1.91
C CYS A 162 -7.24 14.87 1.56
N VAL A 163 -6.34 14.84 2.56
CA VAL A 163 -4.89 14.96 2.34
C VAL A 163 -4.36 13.78 1.51
N ALA A 164 -4.82 12.55 1.78
CA ALA A 164 -4.46 11.37 0.99
C ALA A 164 -4.90 11.53 -0.48
N ASN A 165 -6.16 11.93 -0.71
CA ASN A 165 -6.70 12.18 -2.06
C ASN A 165 -5.92 13.26 -2.81
N ILE A 166 -5.51 14.34 -2.13
CA ILE A 166 -4.69 15.40 -2.74
C ILE A 166 -3.31 14.86 -3.14
N LYS A 167 -2.68 14.04 -2.29
CA LYS A 167 -1.38 13.42 -2.59
C LYS A 167 -1.49 12.49 -3.80
N ASP A 168 -2.51 11.65 -3.85
CA ASP A 168 -2.77 10.71 -4.95
C ASP A 168 -3.04 11.46 -6.27
N CYS A 169 -3.86 12.52 -6.23
CA CYS A 169 -4.10 13.37 -7.40
C CYS A 169 -2.80 14.04 -7.88
N CYS A 170 -1.98 14.60 -6.97
CA CYS A 170 -0.71 15.22 -7.32
C CYS A 170 0.30 14.20 -7.90
N ALA A 171 0.32 12.96 -7.42
CA ALA A 171 1.13 11.89 -7.98
C ALA A 171 0.65 11.53 -9.40
N LYS A 172 -0.66 11.31 -9.57
CA LYS A 172 -1.26 10.98 -10.87
C LYS A 172 -1.08 12.08 -11.90
N THR A 173 -1.25 13.36 -11.53
CA THR A 173 -0.98 14.50 -12.42
C THR A 173 0.47 14.51 -12.91
N ARG A 174 1.45 14.29 -12.02
CA ARG A 174 2.87 14.22 -12.41
C ARG A 174 3.15 13.07 -13.37
N ALA A 175 2.59 11.89 -13.09
CA ALA A 175 2.75 10.72 -13.96
C ALA A 175 2.11 10.93 -15.35
N LEU A 176 0.89 11.46 -15.41
CA LEU A 176 0.22 11.80 -16.68
C LEU A 176 0.98 12.85 -17.50
N TYR A 177 1.57 13.86 -16.85
CA TYR A 177 2.43 14.83 -17.54
C TYR A 177 3.68 14.17 -18.14
N ARG A 178 4.29 13.20 -17.45
CA ARG A 178 5.45 12.45 -17.99
C ARG A 178 5.04 11.62 -19.20
N GLU A 179 3.93 10.90 -19.13
CA GLU A 179 3.36 10.13 -20.25
C GLU A 179 3.08 11.03 -21.46
N LEU A 180 2.46 12.19 -21.23
CA LEU A 180 2.18 13.17 -22.27
C LEU A 180 3.46 13.77 -22.90
N GLN A 181 4.51 13.98 -22.10
CA GLN A 181 5.82 14.37 -22.63
C GLN A 181 6.46 13.27 -23.48
N CYS A 182 6.32 12.00 -23.09
CA CYS A 182 6.80 10.86 -23.87
C CYS A 182 6.08 10.77 -25.23
N VAL A 183 4.75 10.93 -25.24
CA VAL A 183 3.95 10.95 -26.48
C VAL A 183 4.38 12.10 -27.40
N ARG A 184 4.64 13.29 -26.85
CA ARG A 184 5.05 14.49 -27.61
C ARG A 184 6.49 14.46 -28.12
N LYS A 185 7.42 13.82 -27.39
CA LYS A 185 8.83 13.71 -27.81
C LYS A 185 9.02 12.71 -28.94
N ARG A 186 8.18 11.67 -29.00
CA ARG A 186 8.26 10.59 -30.01
C ARG A 186 7.51 10.90 -31.31
N SER A 187 6.71 11.96 -31.35
CA SER A 187 6.09 12.49 -32.59
C SER A 187 7.04 13.25 -33.52
N ALA A 188 8.37 13.13 -33.34
CA ALA A 188 9.36 13.63 -34.29
C ALA A 188 9.43 12.69 -35.53
N PRO A 189 9.64 13.19 -36.76
CA PRO A 189 9.15 12.57 -37.99
C PRO A 189 9.97 11.38 -38.54
N SER A 190 10.59 10.56 -37.69
CA SER A 190 11.49 9.49 -38.14
C SER A 190 11.45 8.24 -37.28
N SER A 191 10.27 7.63 -37.12
CA SER A 191 10.15 6.18 -36.85
C SER A 191 8.68 5.77 -36.93
N SER A 192 8.36 4.88 -37.87
CA SER A 192 7.11 4.11 -37.89
C SER A 192 7.20 3.00 -36.84
N GLU A 193 7.29 3.36 -35.56
CA GLU A 193 7.17 2.41 -34.44
C GLU A 193 5.82 2.63 -33.74
N ALA A 194 5.18 1.54 -33.35
CA ALA A 194 3.92 1.55 -32.62
C ALA A 194 4.02 2.45 -31.37
N ILE A 195 2.94 3.19 -31.08
CA ILE A 195 2.87 4.11 -29.94
C ILE A 195 2.91 3.30 -28.64
N GLU A 196 4.10 3.03 -28.11
CA GLU A 196 4.28 2.44 -26.78
C GLU A 196 4.11 3.51 -25.70
N THR A 197 2.86 3.81 -25.33
CA THR A 197 2.56 4.45 -24.05
C THR A 197 2.40 3.40 -22.96
N SER A 198 2.97 3.67 -21.78
CA SER A 198 2.85 2.77 -20.64
C SER A 198 1.55 2.97 -19.85
N ALA A 199 0.82 4.04 -20.12
CA ALA A 199 -0.54 4.24 -19.62
C ALA A 199 -1.56 3.38 -20.38
N ARG A 200 -2.57 2.84 -19.70
CA ARG A 200 -3.64 2.03 -20.32
C ARG A 200 -5.01 2.66 -20.10
N ARG A 201 -5.86 2.62 -21.14
CA ARG A 201 -7.25 3.08 -21.08
C ARG A 201 -8.16 1.90 -20.72
N TYR A 202 -9.05 2.14 -19.77
CA TYR A 202 -10.10 1.21 -19.39
C TYR A 202 -11.45 1.87 -19.64
N THR A 203 -12.37 1.15 -20.26
CA THR A 203 -13.75 1.58 -20.47
C THR A 203 -14.71 0.62 -19.79
N GLN A 204 -15.73 1.18 -19.15
CA GLN A 204 -16.74 0.38 -18.46
C GLN A 204 -17.59 -0.36 -19.48
N SER A 205 -17.78 -1.67 -19.29
CA SER A 205 -18.71 -2.47 -20.11
C SER A 205 -20.13 -1.89 -20.02
N CYS A 206 -20.76 -1.63 -21.17
CA CYS A 206 -22.15 -1.18 -21.24
C CYS A 206 -23.17 -2.30 -20.97
N ASN A 207 -22.72 -3.56 -20.98
CA ASN A 207 -23.57 -4.72 -20.77
C ASN A 207 -23.67 -5.04 -19.27
N LYS A 208 -24.77 -4.64 -18.63
CA LYS A 208 -25.05 -5.01 -17.23
C LYS A 208 -25.11 -6.54 -17.02
N SER A 209 -25.36 -7.30 -18.09
CA SER A 209 -25.31 -8.77 -18.12
C SER A 209 -23.91 -9.37 -17.97
N SER A 210 -22.84 -8.57 -18.08
CA SER A 210 -21.46 -9.01 -17.88
C SER A 210 -21.00 -8.86 -16.42
N ALA A 211 -21.92 -8.67 -15.48
CA ALA A 211 -21.59 -8.57 -14.07
C ALA A 211 -21.02 -9.90 -13.55
N VAL A 212 -19.90 -9.83 -12.83
CA VAL A 212 -19.20 -10.98 -12.27
C VAL A 212 -19.30 -10.92 -10.74
N ASN A 213 -19.64 -12.05 -10.13
CA ASN A 213 -19.57 -12.18 -8.68
C ASN A 213 -18.14 -12.56 -8.28
N ILE A 214 -17.52 -11.72 -7.48
CA ILE A 214 -16.18 -11.94 -6.92
C ILE A 214 -16.29 -12.07 -5.41
N LEU A 215 -15.33 -12.74 -4.78
CA LEU A 215 -15.20 -12.71 -3.33
C LEU A 215 -14.69 -11.33 -2.91
N ALA A 216 -15.18 -10.80 -1.79
CA ALA A 216 -14.68 -9.54 -1.23
C ALA A 216 -13.17 -9.62 -0.93
N SER A 217 -12.66 -10.82 -0.61
CA SER A 217 -11.24 -11.11 -0.40
C SER A 217 -10.39 -11.06 -1.68
N SER A 218 -11.00 -11.03 -2.87
CA SER A 218 -10.30 -10.93 -4.16
C SER A 218 -10.03 -9.48 -4.57
N VAL A 219 -10.51 -8.50 -3.80
CA VAL A 219 -10.30 -7.07 -4.08
C VAL A 219 -8.89 -6.65 -3.65
N ILE A 220 -8.11 -6.15 -4.61
CA ILE A 220 -6.70 -5.77 -4.42
C ILE A 220 -6.60 -4.31 -3.93
N LYS A 221 -7.32 -3.40 -4.61
CA LYS A 221 -7.21 -1.95 -4.38
C LYS A 221 -8.42 -1.21 -4.94
N THR A 222 -8.87 -0.17 -4.24
CA THR A 222 -9.83 0.82 -4.76
C THR A 222 -9.13 1.83 -5.66
N VAL A 223 -9.71 2.10 -6.83
CA VAL A 223 -9.22 3.09 -7.79
C VAL A 223 -10.15 4.28 -7.76
N LEU A 224 -9.58 5.47 -7.56
CA LEU A 224 -10.34 6.71 -7.53
C LEU A 224 -10.76 7.07 -8.97
N VAL A 225 -12.06 6.96 -9.24
CA VAL A 225 -12.70 7.29 -10.51
C VAL A 225 -13.95 8.11 -10.22
N ASP A 226 -14.24 9.12 -11.04
CA ASP A 226 -15.45 9.93 -10.90
C ASP A 226 -16.69 9.09 -11.25
N SER A 227 -17.75 9.17 -10.45
CA SER A 227 -18.98 8.36 -10.57
C SER A 227 -19.64 8.41 -11.96
N ASP A 228 -19.44 9.51 -12.66
CA ASP A 228 -20.13 9.81 -13.93
C ASP A 228 -19.31 9.35 -15.15
N THR A 229 -18.10 8.84 -14.93
CA THR A 229 -17.15 8.54 -16.00
C THR A 229 -17.16 7.07 -16.38
N ARG A 230 -17.34 6.81 -17.68
CA ARG A 230 -17.29 5.45 -18.26
C ARG A 230 -15.90 5.06 -18.78
N SER A 231 -14.89 5.90 -18.58
CA SER A 231 -13.52 5.63 -18.99
C SER A 231 -12.52 6.22 -17.99
N CYS A 232 -11.40 5.53 -17.82
CA CYS A 232 -10.34 5.88 -16.88
C CYS A 232 -9.00 5.50 -17.51
N ILE A 233 -7.97 6.29 -17.25
CA ILE A 233 -6.60 5.98 -17.63
C ILE A 233 -5.81 5.65 -16.38
N LEU A 234 -5.14 4.50 -16.40
CA LEU A 234 -4.18 4.10 -15.38
C LEU A 234 -2.77 4.33 -15.91
N THR A 235 -1.95 4.98 -15.10
CA THR A 235 -0.52 5.21 -15.39
C THR A 235 0.29 3.94 -15.12
N ALA A 236 1.50 3.87 -15.67
CA ALA A 236 2.43 2.76 -15.43
C ALA A 236 2.69 2.52 -13.94
N GLU A 237 2.88 3.61 -13.17
CA GLU A 237 3.12 3.54 -11.72
C GLU A 237 1.93 2.95 -10.96
N GLU A 238 0.70 3.28 -11.37
CA GLU A 238 -0.53 2.72 -10.78
C GLU A 238 -0.67 1.23 -11.11
N ILE A 239 -0.41 0.85 -12.36
CA ILE A 239 -0.44 -0.55 -12.81
C ILE A 239 0.57 -1.39 -12.02
N SER A 240 1.84 -0.95 -11.96
CA SER A 240 2.87 -1.65 -11.18
C SER A 240 2.55 -1.70 -9.68
N SER A 241 1.88 -0.68 -9.14
CA SER A 241 1.41 -0.69 -7.76
C SER A 241 0.31 -1.74 -7.54
N ILE A 242 -0.62 -1.89 -8.48
CA ILE A 242 -1.67 -2.90 -8.41
C ILE A 242 -1.05 -4.29 -8.52
N GLU A 243 -0.14 -4.51 -9.47
CA GLU A 243 0.56 -5.79 -9.66
C GLU A 243 1.39 -6.21 -8.44
N ARG A 244 2.01 -5.27 -7.74
CA ARG A 244 2.73 -5.56 -6.50
C ARG A 244 1.79 -6.02 -5.38
N ARG A 245 0.65 -5.33 -5.23
CA ARG A 245 -0.37 -5.71 -4.23
C ARG A 245 -1.06 -7.02 -4.57
N ALA A 246 -1.34 -7.25 -5.86
CA ALA A 246 -1.83 -8.51 -6.39
C ALA A 246 -0.92 -9.68 -6.00
N ARG A 247 0.39 -9.55 -6.23
CA ARG A 247 1.37 -10.58 -5.83
C ARG A 247 1.39 -10.84 -4.32
N SER A 248 1.35 -9.79 -3.51
CA SER A 248 1.26 -9.94 -2.05
C SER A 248 -0.02 -10.66 -1.64
N LEU A 249 -1.18 -10.26 -2.19
CA LEU A 249 -2.47 -10.87 -1.89
C LEU A 249 -2.51 -12.35 -2.29
N ARG A 250 -1.94 -12.70 -3.46
CA ARG A 250 -1.83 -14.11 -3.89
C ARG A 250 -1.01 -14.92 -2.89
N HIS A 251 0.13 -14.39 -2.45
CA HIS A 251 0.96 -15.06 -1.45
C HIS A 251 0.22 -15.27 -0.13
N ASP A 252 -0.47 -14.22 0.37
CA ASP A 252 -1.25 -14.30 1.61
C ASP A 252 -2.41 -15.32 1.50
N LEU A 253 -3.05 -15.41 0.33
CA LEU A 253 -4.12 -16.37 0.07
C LEU A 253 -3.58 -17.80 -0.05
N GLU A 254 -2.43 -18.00 -0.69
CA GLU A 254 -1.75 -19.29 -0.78
C GLU A 254 -1.32 -19.80 0.60
N GLU A 255 -0.74 -18.93 1.44
CA GLU A 255 -0.35 -19.28 2.81
C GLU A 255 -1.56 -19.71 3.65
N LYS A 256 -2.66 -18.94 3.56
CA LYS A 256 -3.93 -19.30 4.23
C LYS A 256 -4.51 -20.60 3.70
N LEU A 257 -4.44 -20.84 2.39
CA LEU A 257 -4.92 -22.07 1.78
C LEU A 257 -4.12 -23.27 2.28
N ILE A 258 -2.79 -23.16 2.35
CA ILE A 258 -1.90 -24.20 2.89
C ILE A 258 -2.27 -24.48 4.36
N GLY A 259 -2.38 -23.44 5.18
CA GLY A 259 -2.75 -23.60 6.60
C GLY A 259 -4.12 -24.27 6.79
N HIS A 260 -5.13 -23.89 5.99
CA HIS A 260 -6.43 -24.55 6.03
C HIS A 260 -6.39 -25.99 5.50
N THR A 261 -5.54 -26.28 4.52
CA THR A 261 -5.37 -27.62 3.97
C THR A 261 -4.71 -28.55 5.02
N GLU A 262 -3.72 -28.05 5.75
CA GLU A 262 -3.10 -28.79 6.88
C GLU A 262 -4.10 -29.07 8.00
N GLN A 263 -4.92 -28.07 8.38
CA GLN A 263 -6.00 -28.25 9.34
C GLN A 263 -7.02 -29.30 8.86
N PHE A 264 -7.39 -29.26 7.58
CA PHE A 264 -8.28 -30.25 6.98
C PHE A 264 -7.68 -31.65 7.04
N TYR A 265 -6.38 -31.81 6.71
CA TYR A 265 -5.70 -33.10 6.82
C TYR A 265 -5.64 -33.61 8.26
N LYS A 266 -5.41 -32.73 9.25
CA LYS A 266 -5.46 -33.08 10.66
C LYS A 266 -6.85 -33.57 11.08
N ALA A 267 -7.90 -32.83 10.74
CA ALA A 267 -9.28 -33.21 11.04
C ALA A 267 -9.68 -34.52 10.32
N ALA A 268 -9.24 -34.72 9.08
CA ALA A 268 -9.47 -35.96 8.36
C ALA A 268 -8.79 -37.17 9.01
N ALA A 269 -7.57 -37.00 9.55
CA ALA A 269 -6.86 -38.04 10.29
C ALA A 269 -7.56 -38.37 11.64
N GLU A 270 -8.06 -37.35 12.34
CA GLU A 270 -8.88 -37.53 13.55
C GLU A 270 -10.17 -38.30 13.25
N LEU A 271 -10.90 -37.91 12.20
CA LEU A 271 -12.10 -38.63 11.74
C LEU A 271 -11.79 -40.08 11.33
N HIS A 272 -10.65 -40.32 10.68
CA HIS A 272 -10.24 -41.68 10.32
C HIS A 272 -9.99 -42.53 11.56
N SER A 273 -9.34 -41.96 12.57
CA SER A 273 -9.08 -42.62 13.86
C SER A 273 -10.38 -42.94 14.59
N LEU A 274 -11.29 -41.97 14.69
CA LEU A 274 -12.62 -42.17 15.28
C LEU A 274 -13.39 -43.27 14.55
N ARG A 275 -13.36 -43.29 13.22
CA ARG A 275 -14.03 -44.34 12.43
C ARG A 275 -13.44 -45.72 12.67
N ALA A 276 -12.13 -45.82 12.89
CA ALA A 276 -11.50 -47.10 13.25
C ALA A 276 -11.96 -47.58 14.63
N PHE A 277 -12.03 -46.68 15.62
CA PHE A 277 -12.57 -46.99 16.94
C PHE A 277 -14.04 -47.41 16.89
N THR A 278 -14.88 -46.74 16.10
CA THR A 278 -16.28 -47.13 15.93
C THR A 278 -16.41 -48.54 15.35
N LYS A 279 -15.62 -48.87 14.32
CA LYS A 279 -15.62 -50.22 13.74
C LYS A 279 -15.20 -51.30 14.74
N GLU A 280 -14.21 -51.01 15.59
CA GLU A 280 -13.78 -51.93 16.63
C GLU A 280 -14.88 -52.12 17.69
N LEU A 281 -15.56 -51.05 18.10
CA LEU A 281 -16.71 -51.12 19.00
C LEU A 281 -17.86 -51.92 18.37
N GLU A 282 -18.17 -51.70 17.10
CA GLU A 282 -19.16 -52.48 16.35
C GLU A 282 -18.77 -53.97 16.31
N ARG A 283 -17.50 -54.31 16.05
CA ARG A 283 -17.02 -55.71 16.10
C ARG A 283 -17.21 -56.33 17.47
N ARG A 284 -16.83 -55.63 18.54
CA ARG A 284 -17.01 -56.11 19.92
C ARG A 284 -18.48 -56.29 20.27
N MET A 285 -19.33 -55.37 19.84
CA MET A 285 -20.78 -55.48 20.03
C MET A 285 -21.35 -56.68 19.28
N THR A 286 -20.97 -56.90 18.01
CA THR A 286 -21.38 -58.10 17.26
C THR A 286 -20.89 -59.39 17.92
N LEU A 287 -19.65 -59.42 18.42
CA LEU A 287 -19.11 -60.58 19.13
C LEU A 287 -19.92 -60.87 20.40
N SER A 288 -20.26 -59.84 21.17
CA SER A 288 -21.09 -60.00 22.37
C SER A 288 -22.51 -60.47 22.03
N ALA A 289 -23.12 -59.92 20.98
CA ALA A 289 -24.44 -60.35 20.52
C ALA A 289 -24.43 -61.79 20.00
N ASP A 290 -23.37 -62.20 19.28
CA ASP A 290 -23.18 -63.57 18.83
C ASP A 290 -23.00 -64.52 20.02
N LEU A 291 -22.19 -64.16 21.03
CA LEU A 291 -22.04 -64.94 22.27
C LEU A 291 -23.37 -65.10 23.01
N PHE A 292 -24.12 -64.01 23.21
CA PHE A 292 -25.46 -64.06 23.80
C PHE A 292 -26.43 -64.91 22.98
N SER A 293 -26.34 -64.88 21.64
CA SER A 293 -27.18 -65.71 20.78
C SER A 293 -26.84 -67.19 20.84
N VAL A 294 -25.56 -67.53 21.07
CA VAL A 294 -25.09 -68.91 21.28
C VAL A 294 -25.55 -69.42 22.64
N GLU A 295 -25.47 -68.61 23.70
CA GLU A 295 -26.03 -68.94 25.02
C GLU A 295 -27.55 -69.14 24.96
N LEU A 296 -28.28 -68.27 24.25
CA LEU A 296 -29.74 -68.40 24.06
C LEU A 296 -30.10 -69.65 23.23
N ARG A 297 -29.29 -70.03 22.23
CA ARG A 297 -29.49 -71.29 21.48
C ARG A 297 -29.17 -72.53 22.31
N GLN A 298 -28.14 -72.47 23.17
CA GLN A 298 -27.85 -73.55 24.10
C GLN A 298 -28.98 -73.68 25.12
N CYS A 299 -29.44 -72.59 25.72
CA CYS A 299 -30.61 -72.58 26.62
C CYS A 299 -31.91 -73.03 25.94
N GLY A 300 -32.13 -72.66 24.68
CA GLY A 300 -33.29 -73.09 23.88
C GLY A 300 -33.27 -74.58 23.54
N SER A 301 -32.07 -75.16 23.36
CA SER A 301 -31.88 -76.60 23.14
C SER A 301 -32.22 -77.45 24.38
N TRP A 302 -32.32 -76.85 25.57
CA TRP A 302 -32.75 -77.54 26.79
C TRP A 302 -34.26 -77.42 27.04
N MET A 303 -34.96 -76.56 26.29
CA MET A 303 -36.40 -76.34 26.43
C MET A 303 -37.25 -76.99 25.33
N THR A 304 -36.70 -77.28 24.15
CA THR A 304 -37.37 -78.16 23.17
C THR A 304 -36.84 -79.57 23.34
N GLY A 305 -37.51 -80.34 24.20
CA GLY A 305 -37.27 -81.77 24.32
C GLY A 305 -37.68 -82.47 23.04
N GLU A 306 -36.71 -82.97 22.29
CA GLU A 306 -36.87 -84.15 21.46
C GLU A 306 -35.55 -84.93 21.46
N GLU A 307 -35.66 -86.15 21.97
CA GLU A 307 -34.58 -87.11 22.16
C GLU A 307 -33.94 -87.49 20.82
N HIS A 308 -32.62 -87.41 20.70
CA HIS A 308 -31.88 -88.47 20.03
C HIS A 308 -30.47 -88.66 20.59
N THR A 309 -30.33 -89.86 21.15
CA THR A 309 -29.15 -90.57 21.61
C THR A 309 -27.97 -90.51 20.64
N LYS A 310 -26.79 -90.17 21.16
CA LYS A 310 -25.51 -90.90 20.96
C LYS A 310 -24.35 -90.22 21.71
N SER A 311 -23.97 -90.85 22.82
CA SER A 311 -22.58 -91.16 23.22
C SER A 311 -21.48 -90.23 22.71
N VAL A 312 -21.02 -89.31 23.57
CA VAL A 312 -19.62 -88.86 23.62
C VAL A 312 -19.23 -88.71 25.11
N ASP A 313 -18.02 -89.15 25.42
CA ASP A 313 -17.44 -89.53 26.72
C ASP A 313 -17.50 -88.52 27.89
N PRO A 314 -17.47 -89.01 29.15
CA PRO A 314 -17.37 -88.20 30.37
C PRO A 314 -15.93 -87.73 30.64
N ALA A 315 -15.31 -87.04 29.68
CA ALA A 315 -13.90 -86.63 29.76
C ALA A 315 -13.65 -85.14 29.47
N ASN A 316 -14.64 -84.27 29.65
CA ASN A 316 -14.40 -82.83 29.53
C ASN A 316 -15.10 -81.98 30.60
N ASP A 317 -15.16 -82.52 31.82
CA ASP A 317 -15.47 -81.78 33.05
C ASP A 317 -14.55 -80.56 33.22
N ASN A 318 -13.33 -80.63 32.66
CA ASN A 318 -12.41 -79.51 32.58
C ASN A 318 -12.94 -78.36 31.72
N SER A 319 -13.66 -78.57 30.62
CA SER A 319 -14.14 -77.43 29.80
C SER A 319 -15.29 -76.68 30.46
N VAL A 320 -16.18 -77.39 31.18
CA VAL A 320 -17.28 -76.78 31.92
C VAL A 320 -16.76 -76.11 33.19
N ALA A 321 -15.75 -76.70 33.85
CA ALA A 321 -15.05 -76.07 34.97
C ALA A 321 -14.23 -74.84 34.53
N VAL A 322 -13.52 -74.90 33.41
CA VAL A 322 -12.77 -73.77 32.82
C VAL A 322 -13.72 -72.66 32.38
N MET A 323 -14.88 -72.98 31.80
CA MET A 323 -15.92 -71.99 31.47
C MET A 323 -16.52 -71.37 32.73
N ARG A 324 -16.83 -72.15 33.78
CA ARG A 324 -17.28 -71.61 35.07
C ARG A 324 -16.23 -70.70 35.71
N GLN A 325 -14.97 -71.09 35.61
CA GLN A 325 -13.84 -70.32 36.13
C GLN A 325 -13.61 -69.03 35.33
N LEU A 326 -13.75 -69.05 34.00
CA LEU A 326 -13.74 -67.86 33.15
C LEU A 326 -14.94 -66.95 33.45
N CYS A 327 -16.14 -67.50 33.66
CA CYS A 327 -17.31 -66.72 34.07
C CYS A 327 -17.05 -66.03 35.41
N THR A 328 -16.52 -66.74 36.41
CA THR A 328 -16.18 -66.13 37.70
C THR A 328 -15.07 -65.08 37.57
N GLU A 329 -14.04 -65.33 36.75
CA GLU A 329 -12.98 -64.34 36.49
C GLU A 329 -13.52 -63.10 35.76
N THR A 330 -14.46 -63.27 34.83
CA THR A 330 -15.11 -62.14 34.16
C THR A 330 -16.09 -61.40 35.05
N GLU A 331 -16.81 -62.09 35.95
CA GLU A 331 -17.70 -61.48 36.93
C GLU A 331 -16.90 -60.72 37.99
N GLU A 332 -15.76 -61.25 38.42
CA GLU A 332 -14.80 -60.58 39.30
C GLU A 332 -14.21 -59.34 38.62
N GLU A 333 -13.82 -59.43 37.34
CA GLU A 333 -13.27 -58.30 36.59
C GLU A 333 -14.33 -57.25 36.27
N VAL A 334 -15.56 -57.64 35.95
CA VAL A 334 -16.70 -56.71 35.80
C VAL A 334 -17.04 -56.06 37.13
N SER A 335 -16.99 -56.80 38.24
CA SER A 335 -17.17 -56.23 39.58
C SER A 335 -16.04 -55.27 39.95
N ARG A 336 -14.79 -55.57 39.54
CA ARG A 336 -13.63 -54.71 39.72
C ARG A 336 -13.74 -53.43 38.90
N LEU A 337 -14.13 -53.54 37.63
CA LEU A 337 -14.36 -52.40 36.73
C LEU A 337 -15.56 -51.57 37.16
N SER A 338 -16.63 -52.19 37.64
CA SER A 338 -17.79 -51.48 38.18
C SER A 338 -17.44 -50.77 39.47
N SER A 339 -16.62 -51.37 40.35
CA SER A 339 -16.08 -50.72 41.55
C SER A 339 -15.16 -49.54 41.20
N MET A 340 -14.39 -49.67 40.12
CA MET A 340 -13.53 -48.59 39.61
C MET A 340 -14.35 -47.46 38.98
N SER A 341 -15.46 -47.77 38.31
CA SER A 341 -16.42 -46.79 37.79
C SER A 341 -17.11 -46.04 38.92
N THR A 342 -17.56 -46.72 39.96
CA THR A 342 -18.16 -46.05 41.13
C THR A 342 -17.15 -45.17 41.87
N LEU A 343 -15.88 -45.59 41.96
CA LEU A 343 -14.82 -44.74 42.52
C LEU A 343 -14.57 -43.50 41.65
N LEU A 344 -14.61 -43.62 40.32
CA LEU A 344 -14.46 -42.50 39.40
C LEU A 344 -15.68 -41.55 39.44
N ASP A 345 -16.89 -42.08 39.62
CA ASP A 345 -18.11 -41.29 39.81
C ASP A 345 -18.10 -40.56 41.16
N GLU A 346 -17.64 -41.21 42.24
CA GLU A 346 -17.39 -40.56 43.55
C GLU A 346 -16.27 -39.51 43.48
N GLU A 347 -15.23 -39.74 42.67
CA GLU A 347 -14.15 -38.77 42.39
C GLU A 347 -14.67 -37.55 41.61
N LEU A 348 -15.57 -37.76 40.65
CA LEU A 348 -16.21 -36.69 39.88
C LEU A 348 -17.19 -35.88 40.74
N GLU A 349 -18.01 -36.54 41.57
CA GLU A 349 -18.89 -35.87 42.53
C GLU A 349 -18.09 -35.13 43.62
N GLY A 350 -16.95 -35.68 44.06
CA GLY A 350 -16.01 -35.04 44.98
C GLY A 350 -15.39 -33.76 44.41
N ALA A 351 -14.92 -33.81 43.16
CA ALA A 351 -14.36 -32.65 42.47
C ALA A 351 -15.40 -31.52 42.26
N ILE A 352 -16.66 -31.87 42.01
CA ILE A 352 -17.76 -30.90 41.88
C ILE A 352 -18.15 -30.29 43.25
N HIS A 353 -18.13 -31.07 44.33
CA HIS A 353 -18.41 -30.56 45.69
C HIS A 353 -17.27 -29.69 46.26
N GLU A 354 -16.01 -29.95 45.89
CA GLU A 354 -14.86 -29.15 46.30
C GLU A 354 -14.84 -27.73 45.69
N GLN A 355 -15.51 -27.52 44.55
CA GLN A 355 -15.69 -26.19 43.96
C GLN A 355 -16.72 -25.30 44.69
N TYR A 356 -17.62 -25.87 45.50
CA TYR A 356 -18.75 -25.14 46.11
C TYR A 356 -18.95 -25.35 47.63
N GLY A 357 -18.11 -26.14 48.29
CA GLY A 357 -18.16 -26.39 49.74
C GLY A 357 -17.29 -25.42 50.58
N PRO A 358 -17.43 -25.42 51.92
CA PRO A 358 -16.54 -24.65 52.79
C PRO A 358 -15.09 -25.18 52.70
N THR A 359 -14.17 -24.29 52.35
CA THR A 359 -12.73 -24.57 52.21
C THR A 359 -11.94 -24.03 53.39
N THR A 360 -10.82 -24.69 53.70
CA THR A 360 -9.86 -24.28 54.72
C THR A 360 -8.46 -24.33 54.15
N SER A 361 -7.65 -23.32 54.47
CA SER A 361 -6.25 -23.25 54.06
C SER A 361 -5.33 -23.67 55.20
N THR A 362 -4.44 -24.61 54.92
CA THR A 362 -3.47 -25.18 55.88
C THR A 362 -2.06 -25.07 55.31
N CYS A 363 -1.06 -24.94 56.18
CA CYS A 363 0.34 -24.76 55.79
C CYS A 363 1.11 -26.08 55.96
N HIS A 364 1.83 -26.47 54.91
CA HIS A 364 2.53 -27.76 54.83
C HIS A 364 4.01 -27.57 54.56
N ARG A 365 4.80 -28.59 54.93
CA ARG A 365 6.23 -28.64 54.70
C ARG A 365 6.64 -30.00 54.15
N VAL A 366 7.38 -29.99 53.04
CA VAL A 366 8.00 -31.18 52.46
C VAL A 366 9.52 -30.97 52.42
N ASN A 367 10.27 -31.98 52.86
CA ASN A 367 11.73 -31.95 52.91
C ASN A 367 12.30 -33.01 51.96
N PHE A 368 13.18 -32.58 51.06
CA PHE A 368 13.90 -33.44 50.13
C PHE A 368 15.38 -33.47 50.50
N HIS A 369 15.94 -34.68 50.66
CA HIS A 369 17.34 -34.89 51.02
C HIS A 369 18.24 -34.82 49.77
N TRP A 370 18.37 -33.62 49.21
CA TRP A 370 19.02 -33.39 47.92
C TRP A 370 20.29 -32.54 48.07
N PRO A 371 21.48 -33.16 48.08
CA PRO A 371 22.73 -32.41 48.06
C PRO A 371 22.80 -31.59 46.76
N GLY A 372 23.13 -30.29 46.89
CA GLY A 372 23.18 -29.36 45.75
C GLY A 372 21.86 -28.64 45.43
N ALA A 373 20.81 -28.77 46.25
CA ALA A 373 19.53 -28.06 46.06
C ALA A 373 19.66 -26.54 45.87
N ALA A 374 20.71 -25.93 46.44
CA ALA A 374 20.99 -24.49 46.28
C ALA A 374 21.15 -24.08 44.81
N GLU A 375 21.81 -24.92 44.00
CA GLU A 375 22.00 -24.64 42.57
C GLU A 375 20.68 -24.67 41.82
N LEU A 376 19.75 -25.54 42.21
CA LEU A 376 18.44 -25.65 41.57
C LEU A 376 17.56 -24.44 41.91
N ILE A 377 17.57 -24.00 43.17
CA ILE A 377 16.85 -22.79 43.61
C ILE A 377 17.39 -21.55 42.88
N GLU A 378 18.72 -21.45 42.72
CA GLU A 378 19.36 -20.27 42.10
C GLU A 378 19.23 -20.27 40.56
N LYS A 379 19.35 -21.43 39.91
CA LYS A 379 19.40 -21.49 38.44
C LYS A 379 18.06 -21.78 37.79
N LYS A 380 17.16 -22.49 38.47
CA LYS A 380 15.91 -23.02 37.88
C LYS A 380 14.68 -22.88 38.82
N PRO A 381 14.41 -21.68 39.35
CA PRO A 381 13.32 -21.47 40.31
C PRO A 381 11.93 -21.75 39.69
N GLU A 382 11.67 -21.38 38.43
CA GLU A 382 10.36 -21.61 37.80
C GLU A 382 10.14 -23.07 37.40
N GLU A 383 11.16 -23.75 36.85
CA GLU A 383 11.08 -25.19 36.59
C GLU A 383 10.85 -25.96 37.89
N LEU A 384 11.51 -25.57 38.98
CA LEU A 384 11.32 -26.17 40.30
C LEU A 384 9.88 -25.99 40.80
N ARG A 385 9.34 -24.77 40.70
CA ARG A 385 7.97 -24.48 41.10
C ARG A 385 6.94 -25.26 40.29
N ALA A 386 7.06 -25.23 38.97
CA ALA A 386 6.11 -25.89 38.07
C ALA A 386 6.08 -27.42 38.28
N VAL A 387 7.25 -28.05 38.44
CA VAL A 387 7.31 -29.51 38.68
C VAL A 387 6.75 -29.87 40.05
N PHE A 388 7.06 -29.08 41.08
CA PHE A 388 6.54 -29.30 42.43
C PHE A 388 5.03 -29.17 42.49
N GLU A 389 4.45 -28.09 41.93
CA GLU A 389 3.01 -27.85 41.90
C GLU A 389 2.28 -28.96 41.12
N MET A 390 2.79 -29.35 39.95
CA MET A 390 2.22 -30.44 39.15
C MET A 390 2.18 -31.78 39.92
N GLU A 391 3.25 -32.12 40.64
CA GLU A 391 3.28 -33.33 41.47
C GLU A 391 2.41 -33.22 42.71
N LEU A 392 2.28 -32.03 43.30
CA LEU A 392 1.32 -31.79 44.38
C LEU A 392 -0.12 -31.96 43.92
N PHE A 393 -0.50 -31.40 42.76
CA PHE A 393 -1.83 -31.59 42.20
C PHE A 393 -2.10 -33.07 41.92
N SER A 394 -1.08 -33.81 41.47
CA SER A 394 -1.18 -35.27 41.27
C SER A 394 -1.32 -36.05 42.58
N CYS A 395 -0.56 -35.68 43.62
CA CYS A 395 -0.56 -36.32 44.94
C CYS A 395 -1.87 -36.07 45.70
N LEU A 396 -2.33 -34.81 45.72
CA LEU A 396 -3.48 -34.37 46.50
C LEU A 396 -4.78 -34.40 45.69
N ARG A 397 -4.70 -34.63 44.37
CA ARG A 397 -5.83 -34.62 43.42
C ARG A 397 -6.61 -33.31 43.47
N ALA A 398 -5.87 -32.20 43.48
CA ALA A 398 -6.42 -30.87 43.69
C ALA A 398 -6.39 -30.03 42.41
N ALA A 399 -7.24 -29.00 42.34
CA ALA A 399 -7.27 -28.05 41.23
C ALA A 399 -6.07 -27.07 41.28
N ASP A 400 -5.71 -26.52 40.12
CA ASP A 400 -4.57 -25.62 39.94
C ASP A 400 -4.61 -24.36 40.84
N SER A 401 -5.80 -23.95 41.30
CA SER A 401 -6.02 -22.79 42.17
C SER A 401 -5.90 -23.09 43.67
N SER A 402 -5.70 -24.35 44.07
CA SER A 402 -5.70 -24.76 45.48
C SER A 402 -4.39 -24.47 46.21
N ILE A 403 -3.31 -24.15 45.52
CA ILE A 403 -1.99 -23.88 46.12
C ILE A 403 -1.71 -22.38 46.10
N SER A 404 -1.20 -21.86 47.23
CA SER A 404 -0.75 -20.48 47.33
C SER A 404 0.53 -20.37 48.16
N SER A 405 1.36 -19.37 47.87
CA SER A 405 2.57 -19.02 48.62
C SER A 405 3.59 -20.17 48.75
N THR A 406 4.03 -20.72 47.62
CA THR A 406 5.09 -21.73 47.58
C THR A 406 6.46 -21.08 47.78
N ILE A 407 7.15 -21.45 48.85
CA ILE A 407 8.47 -20.93 49.22
C ILE A 407 9.48 -22.09 49.21
N PHE A 408 10.53 -21.93 48.40
CA PHE A 408 11.66 -22.85 48.33
C PHE A 408 12.80 -22.33 49.20
N SER A 409 13.27 -23.15 50.13
CA SER A 409 14.32 -22.79 51.06
C SER A 409 15.40 -23.87 51.11
N LYS A 410 16.65 -23.42 51.28
CA LYS A 410 17.79 -24.32 51.49
C LYS A 410 17.80 -24.77 52.95
N SER A 411 17.81 -26.07 53.17
CA SER A 411 18.08 -26.70 54.47
C SER A 411 19.49 -27.30 54.48
N ALA A 412 20.01 -27.62 55.67
CA ALA A 412 21.30 -28.30 55.82
C ALA A 412 21.33 -29.65 55.11
N ASP A 413 20.17 -30.33 55.06
CA ASP A 413 20.01 -31.67 54.51
C ASP A 413 19.49 -31.68 53.05
N GLY A 414 19.16 -30.52 52.47
CA GLY A 414 18.69 -30.42 51.08
C GLY A 414 17.68 -29.29 50.81
N LEU A 415 16.57 -29.60 50.14
CA LEU A 415 15.51 -28.65 49.78
C LEU A 415 14.34 -28.76 50.76
N THR A 416 13.91 -27.64 51.34
CA THR A 416 12.66 -27.55 52.11
C THR A 416 11.68 -26.68 51.36
N VAL A 417 10.48 -27.23 51.11
CA VAL A 417 9.39 -26.53 50.45
C VAL A 417 8.27 -26.29 51.45
N MET A 418 7.86 -25.03 51.58
CA MET A 418 6.71 -24.63 52.37
C MET A 418 5.64 -24.06 51.46
N PHE A 419 4.39 -24.47 51.65
CA PHE A 419 3.28 -23.99 50.83
C PHE A 419 1.99 -23.97 51.63
N THR A 420 1.02 -23.18 51.17
CA THR A 420 -0.34 -23.16 51.70
C THR A 420 -1.26 -23.88 50.75
N PHE A 421 -1.98 -24.88 51.25
CA PHE A 421 -2.92 -25.67 50.48
C PHE A 421 -4.34 -25.42 50.96
N THR A 422 -5.24 -25.11 50.02
CA THR A 422 -6.65 -24.89 50.26
C THR A 422 -7.42 -26.14 49.87
N HIS A 423 -8.03 -26.79 50.87
CA HIS A 423 -8.75 -28.05 50.71
C HIS A 423 -10.14 -27.97 51.35
N SER A 424 -10.98 -28.98 51.09
CA SER A 424 -12.27 -29.13 51.75
C SER A 424 -12.11 -29.18 53.28
N ALA A 425 -13.02 -28.55 54.02
CA ALA A 425 -13.06 -28.63 55.48
C ALA A 425 -13.23 -30.06 56.05
N LYS A 426 -13.49 -31.06 55.19
CA LYS A 426 -13.53 -32.48 55.55
C LYS A 426 -12.15 -33.08 55.83
N TRP A 427 -11.08 -32.51 55.26
CA TRP A 427 -9.72 -32.98 55.47
C TRP A 427 -9.08 -32.20 56.62
N THR A 428 -8.25 -32.86 57.41
CA THR A 428 -7.39 -32.19 58.40
C THR A 428 -6.01 -31.94 57.82
N ALA A 429 -5.27 -30.99 58.39
CA ALA A 429 -3.87 -30.75 58.01
C ALA A 429 -3.01 -32.03 58.09
N ASN A 430 -3.29 -32.90 59.07
CA ASN A 430 -2.56 -34.16 59.24
C ASN A 430 -2.87 -35.18 58.13
N ASP A 431 -4.08 -35.18 57.56
CA ASP A 431 -4.43 -36.06 56.45
C ASP A 431 -3.66 -35.68 55.19
N VAL A 432 -3.53 -34.37 54.93
CA VAL A 432 -2.71 -33.83 53.85
C VAL A 432 -1.23 -34.20 54.07
N ASP A 433 -0.69 -33.96 55.26
CA ASP A 433 0.71 -34.30 55.57
C ASP A 433 1.01 -35.81 55.46
N THR A 434 0.02 -36.66 55.75
CA THR A 434 0.16 -38.12 55.63
C THR A 434 0.23 -38.54 54.16
N LYS A 435 -0.62 -37.95 53.30
CA LYS A 435 -0.56 -38.18 51.84
C LYS A 435 0.76 -37.68 51.24
N LEU A 436 1.20 -36.49 51.64
CA LEU A 436 2.46 -35.91 51.18
C LEU A 436 3.66 -36.78 51.56
N ARG A 437 3.69 -37.32 52.79
CA ARG A 437 4.76 -38.23 53.24
C ARG A 437 4.75 -39.58 52.52
N ALA A 438 3.59 -40.04 52.07
CA ALA A 438 3.44 -41.30 51.35
C ALA A 438 3.82 -41.19 49.85
N TYR A 439 3.86 -39.97 49.31
CA TYR A 439 4.14 -39.74 47.89
C TYR A 439 5.64 -39.60 47.60
N SER A 440 6.10 -40.21 46.51
CA SER A 440 7.53 -40.34 46.20
C SER A 440 8.11 -39.24 45.31
N PHE A 441 7.32 -38.31 44.77
CA PHE A 441 7.78 -37.15 43.99
C PHE A 441 8.80 -37.47 42.87
N PRO A 442 8.51 -38.41 41.95
CA PRO A 442 9.45 -38.87 40.92
C PRO A 442 9.93 -37.79 39.94
N LEU A 443 9.12 -36.77 39.62
CA LEU A 443 9.49 -35.73 38.65
C LEU A 443 10.41 -34.68 39.26
N MET A 444 10.17 -34.35 40.53
CA MET A 444 11.07 -33.59 41.40
C MET A 444 12.43 -34.26 41.50
N GLU A 445 12.50 -35.58 41.74
CA GLU A 445 13.77 -36.31 41.71
C GLU A 445 14.47 -36.22 40.35
N ARG A 446 13.73 -36.38 39.24
CA ARG A 446 14.29 -36.25 37.89
C ARG A 446 14.82 -34.84 37.60
N LEU A 447 14.18 -33.81 38.14
CA LEU A 447 14.64 -32.43 38.02
C LEU A 447 15.95 -32.22 38.78
N HIS A 448 16.06 -32.75 40.00
CA HIS A 448 17.30 -32.72 40.79
C HIS A 448 18.47 -33.37 40.05
N HIS A 449 18.28 -34.55 39.46
CA HIS A 449 19.31 -35.22 38.65
C HIS A 449 19.72 -34.42 37.40
N ARG A 450 18.91 -33.44 36.98
CA ARG A 450 19.16 -32.54 35.85
C ARG A 450 19.39 -31.08 36.27
N ALA A 451 19.76 -30.84 37.53
CA ALA A 451 20.00 -29.50 38.07
C ALA A 451 21.04 -28.72 37.23
N ALA A 452 22.13 -29.37 36.85
CA ALA A 452 23.21 -28.76 36.04
C ALA A 452 22.90 -28.69 34.52
N GLY A 453 21.76 -29.21 34.06
CA GLY A 453 21.37 -29.17 32.65
C GLY A 453 20.94 -27.76 32.18
N PRO A 454 20.74 -27.53 30.87
CA PRO A 454 20.27 -26.24 30.35
C PRO A 454 18.90 -25.85 30.95
N LYS A 455 18.68 -24.55 31.14
CA LYS A 455 17.39 -23.97 31.55
C LYS A 455 16.33 -24.15 30.46
N ARG A 456 15.07 -24.22 30.85
CA ARG A 456 13.91 -24.40 29.96
C ARG A 456 12.76 -23.49 30.43
N GLY A 457 11.77 -23.29 29.55
CA GLY A 457 10.57 -22.54 29.91
C GLY A 457 10.86 -21.09 30.34
N LEU A 458 10.23 -20.66 31.44
CA LEU A 458 10.34 -19.29 31.95
C LEU A 458 11.76 -18.93 32.39
N ASP A 459 12.48 -19.87 33.00
CA ASP A 459 13.86 -19.64 33.44
C ASP A 459 14.80 -19.29 32.27
N LEU A 460 14.61 -19.94 31.11
CA LEU A 460 15.35 -19.63 29.88
C LEU A 460 14.94 -18.27 29.29
N ALA A 461 13.64 -17.97 29.30
CA ALA A 461 13.13 -16.69 28.78
C ALA A 461 13.65 -15.50 29.61
N MET A 462 13.67 -15.63 30.92
CA MET A 462 14.21 -14.62 31.84
C MET A 462 15.71 -14.39 31.62
N GLU A 463 16.48 -15.46 31.41
CA GLU A 463 17.90 -15.38 31.08
C GLU A 463 18.14 -14.67 29.74
N GLU A 464 17.33 -14.97 28.73
CA GLU A 464 17.43 -14.36 27.41
C GLU A 464 17.08 -12.86 27.42
N VAL A 465 16.00 -12.47 28.10
CA VAL A 465 15.64 -11.05 28.27
C VAL A 465 16.76 -10.29 28.98
N SER A 466 17.34 -10.88 30.01
CA SER A 466 18.44 -10.26 30.76
C SER A 466 19.70 -10.11 29.91
N ARG A 467 20.00 -11.10 29.06
CA ARG A 467 21.08 -11.05 28.08
C ARG A 467 20.87 -9.93 27.07
N VAL A 468 19.66 -9.76 26.54
CA VAL A 468 19.32 -8.68 25.59
C VAL A 468 19.44 -7.31 26.25
N LEU A 469 19.06 -7.19 27.53
CA LEU A 469 19.18 -5.96 28.29
C LEU A 469 20.60 -5.66 28.76
N GLY A 470 21.58 -6.55 28.52
CA GLY A 470 22.97 -6.37 28.94
C GLY A 470 23.18 -6.45 30.45
N VAL A 471 22.22 -7.00 31.19
CA VAL A 471 22.27 -7.09 32.65
C VAL A 471 22.76 -8.49 33.03
N SER A 472 23.87 -8.57 33.77
CA SER A 472 24.37 -9.84 34.29
C SER A 472 23.45 -10.36 35.39
N PHE A 473 22.73 -11.44 35.13
CA PHE A 473 21.84 -12.11 36.09
C PHE A 473 22.57 -12.76 37.28
N SER A 474 23.90 -12.68 37.34
CA SER A 474 24.74 -13.33 38.35
C SER A 474 24.63 -12.74 39.76
N LYS A 475 23.85 -11.67 39.97
CA LYS A 475 23.54 -11.12 41.30
C LYS A 475 22.08 -11.36 41.73
N GLY A 476 21.26 -11.99 40.89
CA GLY A 476 19.83 -12.24 41.14
C GLY A 476 19.36 -13.64 40.71
N GLY A 477 20.27 -14.62 40.68
CA GLY A 477 19.91 -16.02 40.42
C GLY A 477 18.93 -16.51 41.49
N GLY A 478 17.72 -16.87 41.09
CA GLY A 478 16.68 -17.41 41.96
C GLY A 478 15.41 -16.58 42.08
N LEU A 479 15.27 -15.48 41.33
CA LEU A 479 14.01 -14.75 41.25
C LEU A 479 12.95 -15.58 40.53
N LEU A 480 11.75 -15.62 41.09
CA LEU A 480 10.58 -16.12 40.38
C LEU A 480 10.16 -15.11 39.30
N TYR A 481 9.39 -15.57 38.32
CA TYR A 481 8.93 -14.77 37.18
C TYR A 481 8.23 -13.49 37.63
N GLU A 482 7.39 -13.57 38.65
CA GLU A 482 6.65 -12.42 39.17
C GLU A 482 7.58 -11.34 39.76
N GLU A 483 8.61 -11.76 40.48
CA GLU A 483 9.63 -10.86 41.04
C GLU A 483 10.51 -10.26 39.94
N PHE A 484 10.86 -11.05 38.92
CA PHE A 484 11.61 -10.61 37.75
C PHE A 484 10.85 -9.53 36.95
N ILE A 485 9.56 -9.74 36.70
CA ILE A 485 8.72 -8.74 36.03
C ILE A 485 8.58 -7.47 36.87
N GLY A 486 8.49 -7.59 38.20
CA GLY A 486 8.47 -6.43 39.09
C GLY A 486 9.73 -5.57 39.01
N GLN A 487 10.90 -6.18 38.78
CA GLN A 487 12.19 -5.49 38.69
C GLN A 487 12.53 -4.97 37.27
N LEU A 488 11.89 -5.52 36.23
CA LEU A 488 12.13 -5.18 34.83
C LEU A 488 12.03 -3.68 34.50
N PRO A 489 11.06 -2.89 35.03
CA PRO A 489 10.96 -1.46 34.75
C PRO A 489 12.16 -0.65 35.24
N GLU A 490 12.76 -1.03 36.39
CA GLU A 490 13.95 -0.36 36.91
C GLU A 490 15.16 -0.66 36.04
N LEU A 491 15.30 -1.90 35.58
CA LEU A 491 16.33 -2.32 34.63
C LEU A 491 16.24 -1.56 33.30
N LEU A 492 15.03 -1.35 32.78
CA LEU A 492 14.78 -0.58 31.55
C LEU A 492 15.07 0.93 31.68
N ARG A 493 15.06 1.49 32.89
CA ARG A 493 15.39 2.91 33.13
C ARG A 493 16.89 3.22 33.10
N THR A 494 17.75 2.20 33.07
CA THR A 494 19.21 2.40 33.12
C THR A 494 19.89 2.64 31.77
N GLY A 495 19.16 2.52 30.66
CA GLY A 495 19.68 2.85 29.33
C GLY A 495 19.60 4.35 29.03
N ASP A 496 20.57 4.87 28.28
CA ASP A 496 20.78 6.26 27.81
C ASP A 496 19.62 6.91 27.01
N ARG A 497 18.38 6.45 27.21
CA ARG A 497 17.17 6.96 26.57
C ARG A 497 17.04 8.46 26.70
N ASP A 498 17.26 9.01 27.89
CA ASP A 498 17.15 10.45 28.13
C ASP A 498 18.24 11.24 27.35
N ALA A 499 19.42 10.65 27.15
CA ALA A 499 20.49 11.24 26.35
C ALA A 499 20.14 11.22 24.85
N TYR A 500 19.62 10.10 24.34
CA TYR A 500 19.15 10.01 22.95
C TYR A 500 17.96 10.92 22.69
N GLU A 501 17.00 11.02 23.62
CA GLU A 501 15.85 11.93 23.50
C GLU A 501 16.33 13.40 23.45
N SER A 502 17.36 13.76 24.23
CA SER A 502 17.98 15.09 24.18
C SER A 502 18.68 15.37 22.85
N GLU A 503 19.46 14.41 22.33
CA GLU A 503 20.18 14.55 21.06
C GLU A 503 19.22 14.68 19.87
N ILE A 504 18.18 13.84 19.84
CA ILE A 504 17.10 13.92 18.83
C ILE A 504 16.42 15.30 18.90
N GLY A 505 16.15 15.81 20.09
CA GLY A 505 15.59 17.16 20.29
C GLY A 505 16.47 18.25 19.68
N SER A 506 17.79 18.20 19.93
CA SER A 506 18.76 19.15 19.38
C SER A 506 18.83 19.11 17.85
N LEU A 507 18.84 17.90 17.27
CA LEU A 507 18.84 17.71 15.81
C LEU A 507 17.56 18.26 15.16
N LEU A 508 16.40 18.12 15.80
CA LEU A 508 15.14 18.66 15.30
C LEU A 508 15.13 20.19 15.26
N VAL A 509 15.67 20.85 16.31
CA VAL A 509 15.81 22.31 16.33
C VAL A 509 16.75 22.78 15.21
N HIS A 510 17.86 22.06 14.98
CA HIS A 510 18.78 22.39 13.91
C HIS A 510 18.15 22.26 12.51
N LEU A 511 17.34 21.22 12.32
CA LEU A 511 16.63 20.98 11.07
C LEU A 511 15.55 22.05 10.80
N ASP A 512 14.82 22.50 11.82
CA ASP A 512 13.85 23.60 11.66
C ASP A 512 14.54 24.91 11.28
N ARG A 513 15.70 25.20 11.88
CA ARG A 513 16.53 26.37 11.53
C ARG A 513 16.96 26.34 10.07
N LEU A 514 17.53 25.22 9.60
CA LEU A 514 17.93 25.05 8.20
C LEU A 514 16.75 25.18 7.23
N ASN A 515 15.57 24.67 7.61
CA ASN A 515 14.36 24.84 6.82
C ASN A 515 13.87 26.29 6.80
N GLY A 516 14.03 27.04 7.90
CA GLY A 516 13.81 28.49 7.95
C GLY A 516 14.70 29.25 6.98
N GLU A 517 16.01 28.97 7.01
CA GLU A 517 17.01 29.57 6.11
C GLU A 517 16.73 29.23 4.64
N ASN A 518 16.39 27.98 4.33
CA ASN A 518 16.00 27.57 2.98
C ASN A 518 14.76 28.32 2.47
N ARG A 519 13.74 28.53 3.33
CA ARG A 519 12.55 29.31 2.95
C ARG A 519 12.90 30.77 2.69
N ALA A 520 13.76 31.37 3.50
CA ALA A 520 14.24 32.74 3.29
C ALA A 520 15.01 32.88 1.97
N LEU A 521 15.90 31.93 1.66
CA LEU A 521 16.65 31.90 0.39
C LEU A 521 15.72 31.72 -0.81
N GLN A 522 14.72 30.84 -0.72
CA GLN A 522 13.73 30.67 -1.78
C GLN A 522 12.93 31.95 -2.03
N HIS A 523 12.54 32.67 -0.97
CA HIS A 523 11.87 33.96 -1.10
C HIS A 523 12.77 35.01 -1.77
N ALA A 524 14.03 35.13 -1.34
CA ALA A 524 15.00 36.04 -1.95
C ALA A 524 15.25 35.72 -3.43
N LEU A 525 15.37 34.42 -3.78
CA LEU A 525 15.49 33.97 -5.16
C LEU A 525 14.26 34.33 -5.99
N HIS A 526 13.05 34.17 -5.42
CA HIS A 526 11.81 34.55 -6.10
C HIS A 526 11.75 36.05 -6.37
N CYS A 527 12.03 36.89 -5.37
CA CYS A 527 12.11 38.34 -5.53
C CYS A 527 13.11 38.73 -6.62
N SER A 528 14.35 38.21 -6.56
CA SER A 528 15.37 38.48 -7.57
C SER A 528 14.94 38.04 -8.97
N THR A 529 14.31 36.87 -9.10
CA THR A 529 13.79 36.39 -10.39
C THR A 529 12.69 37.31 -10.94
N THR A 530 11.81 37.83 -10.09
CA THR A 530 10.77 38.77 -10.52
C THR A 530 11.36 40.12 -10.95
N GLU A 531 12.40 40.61 -10.27
CA GLU A 531 13.11 41.81 -10.66
C GLU A 531 13.83 41.64 -12.00
N PHE A 532 14.52 40.52 -12.22
CA PHE A 532 15.16 40.22 -13.50
C PHE A 532 14.15 40.16 -14.65
N LYS A 533 12.98 39.55 -14.43
CA LYS A 533 11.90 39.55 -15.43
C LYS A 533 11.42 40.96 -15.78
N LYS A 534 11.27 41.81 -14.76
CA LYS A 534 10.89 43.22 -14.96
C LYS A 534 11.95 43.97 -15.76
N GLN A 535 13.22 43.87 -15.37
CA GLN A 535 14.33 44.50 -16.10
C GLN A 535 14.43 44.02 -17.55
N THR A 536 14.18 42.72 -17.79
CA THR A 536 14.17 42.16 -19.14
C THR A 536 13.03 42.75 -19.98
N ALA A 537 11.83 42.90 -19.40
CA ALA A 537 10.68 43.50 -20.08
C ALA A 537 10.93 44.99 -20.39
N ASP A 538 11.43 45.75 -19.42
CA ASP A 538 11.77 47.17 -19.59
C ASP A 538 12.85 47.35 -20.69
N GLY A 539 13.85 46.47 -20.71
CA GLY A 539 14.89 46.46 -21.75
C GLY A 539 14.35 46.12 -23.15
N GLN A 540 13.43 45.17 -23.26
CA GLN A 540 12.76 44.84 -24.53
C GLN A 540 11.94 46.02 -25.06
N GLN A 541 11.21 46.71 -24.17
CA GLN A 541 10.42 47.89 -24.54
C GLN A 541 11.31 49.03 -25.07
N GLU A 542 12.45 49.29 -24.41
CA GLU A 542 13.38 50.32 -24.88
C GLU A 542 14.02 49.94 -26.22
N GLN A 543 14.37 48.66 -26.42
CA GLN A 543 14.90 48.19 -27.69
C GLN A 543 13.89 48.37 -28.84
N GLU A 544 12.61 48.10 -28.60
CA GLU A 544 11.54 48.32 -29.59
C GLU A 544 11.37 49.80 -29.90
N ARG A 545 11.36 50.66 -28.88
CA ARG A 545 11.32 52.13 -29.04
C ARG A 545 12.49 52.65 -29.86
N LEU A 546 13.70 52.16 -29.61
CA LEU A 546 14.90 52.52 -30.36
C LEU A 546 14.82 52.03 -31.81
N ARG A 547 14.27 50.84 -32.04
CA ARG A 547 14.05 50.29 -33.39
C ARG A 547 13.08 51.17 -34.19
N GLU A 548 11.94 51.54 -33.61
CA GLU A 548 10.98 52.45 -34.25
C GLU A 548 11.62 53.80 -34.61
N ARG A 549 12.43 54.35 -33.69
CA ARG A 549 13.16 55.59 -33.94
C ARG A 549 14.17 55.44 -35.07
N SER A 550 14.90 54.33 -35.12
CA SER A 550 15.85 54.02 -36.19
C SER A 550 15.15 53.90 -37.54
N ASP A 551 13.99 53.24 -37.60
CA ASP A 551 13.20 53.10 -38.82
C ASP A 551 12.69 54.47 -39.32
N ASN A 552 12.26 55.34 -38.40
CA ASN A 552 11.85 56.70 -38.73
C ASN A 552 13.01 57.55 -39.26
N LEU A 553 14.19 57.46 -38.64
CA LEU A 553 15.40 58.11 -39.15
C LEU A 553 15.80 57.56 -40.52
N GLY A 554 15.69 56.25 -40.74
CA GLY A 554 15.93 55.61 -42.03
C GLY A 554 15.01 56.14 -43.13
N LYS A 555 13.71 56.32 -42.83
CA LYS A 555 12.74 56.94 -43.75
C LYS A 555 13.12 58.39 -44.08
N GLU A 556 13.53 59.18 -43.08
CA GLU A 556 13.93 60.57 -43.31
C GLU A 556 15.21 60.68 -44.13
N ILE A 557 16.21 59.82 -43.88
CA ILE A 557 17.43 59.73 -44.69
C ILE A 557 17.05 59.39 -46.14
N HIS A 558 16.15 58.45 -46.36
CA HIS A 558 15.68 58.10 -47.70
C HIS A 558 15.00 59.30 -48.40
N ARG A 559 14.13 60.02 -47.69
CA ARG A 559 13.47 61.24 -48.19
C ARG A 559 14.48 62.32 -48.58
N LEU A 560 15.48 62.56 -47.73
CA LEU A 560 16.55 63.53 -48.00
C LEU A 560 17.39 63.11 -49.21
N ASN A 561 17.72 61.82 -49.35
CA ASN A 561 18.42 61.32 -50.53
C ASN A 561 17.61 61.50 -51.82
N GLU A 562 16.29 61.31 -51.77
CA GLU A 562 15.41 61.58 -52.92
C GLU A 562 15.42 63.07 -53.31
N VAL A 563 15.41 63.96 -52.31
CA VAL A 563 15.55 65.41 -52.54
C VAL A 563 16.91 65.75 -53.15
N ILE A 564 18.00 65.16 -52.65
CA ILE A 564 19.34 65.35 -53.21
C ILE A 564 19.38 64.88 -54.67
N ALA A 565 18.79 63.72 -54.99
CA ALA A 565 18.73 63.21 -56.36
C ALA A 565 17.94 64.17 -57.29
N LYS A 566 16.82 64.72 -56.82
CA LYS A 566 16.05 65.74 -57.55
C LYS A 566 16.89 67.01 -57.80
N LEU A 567 17.61 67.49 -56.79
CA LEU A 567 18.50 68.65 -56.92
C LEU A 567 19.63 68.38 -57.93
N GLN A 568 20.27 67.21 -57.88
CA GLN A 568 21.29 66.81 -58.85
C GLN A 568 20.75 66.74 -60.27
N SER A 569 19.52 66.26 -60.46
CA SER A 569 18.86 66.26 -61.78
C SER A 569 18.61 67.69 -62.28
N ILE A 570 18.17 68.61 -61.42
CA ILE A 570 17.97 70.02 -61.77
C ILE A 570 19.30 70.67 -62.14
N VAL A 571 20.36 70.43 -61.37
CA VAL A 571 21.71 70.93 -61.67
C VAL A 571 22.16 70.41 -63.04
N SER A 572 22.02 69.11 -63.29
CA SER A 572 22.39 68.51 -64.59
C SER A 572 21.62 69.10 -65.77
N LYS A 573 20.31 69.38 -65.60
CA LYS A 573 19.50 70.07 -66.62
C LYS A 573 19.94 71.51 -66.85
N LYS A 574 20.33 72.21 -65.78
CA LYS A 574 20.85 73.57 -65.88
C LYS A 574 22.20 73.59 -66.58
N ASP A 575 23.08 72.64 -66.26
CA ASP A 575 24.40 72.52 -66.89
C ASP A 575 24.27 72.20 -68.39
N SER A 576 23.35 71.31 -68.78
CA SER A 576 23.09 71.03 -70.19
C SER A 576 22.50 72.23 -70.95
N PHE A 577 21.62 73.00 -70.30
CA PHE A 577 21.10 74.26 -70.87
C PHE A 577 22.21 75.31 -71.03
N MET A 578 23.04 75.49 -69.99
CA MET A 578 24.19 76.41 -70.04
C MET A 578 25.17 76.02 -71.13
N GLU A 579 25.45 74.73 -71.31
CA GLU A 579 26.32 74.24 -72.38
C GLU A 579 25.71 74.48 -73.76
N SER A 580 24.39 74.28 -73.92
CA SER A 580 23.66 74.64 -75.15
C SER A 580 23.79 76.14 -75.47
N CYS A 581 23.57 77.01 -74.48
CA CYS A 581 23.78 78.45 -74.62
C CYS A 581 25.22 78.81 -74.95
N ARG A 582 26.20 78.11 -74.36
CA ARG A 582 27.64 78.31 -74.64
C ARG A 582 27.96 77.96 -76.09
N VAL A 583 27.51 76.80 -76.56
CA VAL A 583 27.67 76.36 -77.96
C VAL A 583 26.99 77.34 -78.92
N GLN A 584 25.78 77.81 -78.60
CA GLN A 584 25.07 78.80 -79.40
C GLN A 584 25.83 80.14 -79.45
N THR A 585 26.36 80.60 -78.32
CA THR A 585 27.18 81.82 -78.26
C THR A 585 28.43 81.70 -79.12
N VAL A 586 29.13 80.56 -79.04
CA VAL A 586 30.31 80.27 -79.88
C VAL A 586 29.91 80.19 -81.36
N HIS A 587 28.76 79.60 -81.68
CA HIS A 587 28.23 79.54 -83.06
C HIS A 587 27.92 80.93 -83.60
N ILE A 588 27.27 81.80 -82.82
CA ILE A 588 26.99 83.19 -83.18
C ILE A 588 28.30 83.97 -83.35
N GLN A 589 29.28 83.82 -82.45
CA GLN A 589 30.59 84.44 -82.59
C GLN A 589 31.33 83.96 -83.85
N HIS A 590 31.22 82.68 -84.19
CA HIS A 590 31.80 82.13 -85.42
C HIS A 590 31.09 82.68 -86.68
N LEU A 591 29.75 82.79 -86.66
CA LEU A 591 28.98 83.43 -87.73
C LEU A 591 29.37 84.90 -87.89
N ARG A 592 29.47 85.67 -86.79
CA ARG A 592 29.94 87.07 -86.81
C ARG A 592 31.35 87.17 -87.38
N SER A 593 32.27 86.31 -86.92
CA SER A 593 33.65 86.24 -87.45
C SER A 593 33.69 85.88 -88.94
N ARG A 594 32.78 85.03 -89.42
CA ARG A 594 32.64 84.66 -90.83
C ARG A 594 32.04 85.80 -91.67
N HIS A 595 31.07 86.54 -91.13
CA HIS A 595 30.52 87.74 -91.80
C HIS A 595 31.57 88.85 -91.89
N VAL A 596 32.37 89.07 -90.84
CA VAL A 596 33.53 89.99 -90.87
C VAL A 596 34.57 89.54 -91.91
N ARG A 597 34.74 88.22 -92.10
CA ARG A 597 35.63 87.66 -93.13
C ARG A 597 35.03 87.67 -94.56
N GLY A 598 33.72 87.86 -94.71
CA GLY A 598 33.02 88.07 -95.98
C GLY A 598 32.87 89.56 -96.35
N ALA A 599 33.00 90.46 -95.37
CA ALA A 599 32.98 91.91 -95.52
C ALA A 599 34.39 92.53 -95.53
N THR A 600 35.45 91.71 -95.69
CA THR A 600 36.85 92.17 -95.80
C THR A 600 37.25 92.44 -97.25
N GLU A 601 36.43 93.20 -97.96
CA GLU A 601 36.84 94.09 -99.04
C GLU A 601 35.91 95.31 -99.01
N VAL A 602 36.06 96.19 -98.01
CA VAL A 602 36.02 97.66 -98.10
C VAL A 602 36.26 98.21 -96.68
N GLN A 603 37.24 99.09 -96.57
CA GLN A 603 37.67 99.79 -95.36
C GLN A 603 36.56 100.61 -94.71
N GLY A 604 36.60 100.67 -93.37
CA GLY A 604 35.94 101.72 -92.59
C GLY A 604 35.58 101.24 -91.20
N GLU A 605 36.23 101.81 -90.19
CA GLU A 605 35.87 101.71 -88.78
C GLU A 605 34.36 101.80 -88.58
N PHE A 606 33.74 100.73 -88.08
CA PHE A 606 32.43 100.81 -87.45
C PHE A 606 32.42 99.93 -86.21
N GLU A 607 32.35 100.61 -85.06
CA GLU A 607 31.92 100.07 -83.78
C GLU A 607 30.64 99.25 -83.98
N ASP A 608 30.61 98.06 -83.37
CA ASP A 608 29.48 97.13 -83.30
C ASP A 608 28.20 97.87 -82.88
N SER A 609 27.49 98.40 -83.87
CA SER A 609 26.18 98.97 -83.74
C SER A 609 25.22 97.87 -84.17
N VAL A 610 24.67 97.17 -83.17
CA VAL A 610 23.48 96.32 -83.34
C VAL A 610 22.51 97.10 -84.21
N SER A 611 22.12 96.54 -85.36
CA SER A 611 21.21 97.25 -86.26
C SER A 611 19.92 97.55 -85.49
N HIS A 612 19.34 98.73 -85.68
CA HIS A 612 18.12 99.14 -84.98
C HIS A 612 17.00 98.10 -85.14
N GLU A 613 17.02 97.38 -86.27
CA GLU A 613 16.12 96.28 -86.60
C GLU A 613 16.38 95.04 -85.74
N GLU A 614 17.64 94.65 -85.54
CA GLU A 614 18.04 93.56 -84.63
C GLU A 614 17.73 93.91 -83.16
N TYR A 615 17.80 95.19 -82.77
CA TYR A 615 17.36 95.66 -81.45
C TYR A 615 15.83 95.57 -81.27
N ILE A 616 15.05 95.94 -82.29
CA ILE A 616 13.58 95.81 -82.23
C ILE A 616 13.18 94.33 -82.14
N GLU A 617 13.83 93.47 -82.91
CA GLU A 617 13.54 92.03 -82.93
C GLU A 617 13.93 91.35 -81.61
N GLN A 618 15.09 91.69 -81.05
CA GLN A 618 15.49 91.25 -79.71
C GLN A 618 14.57 91.79 -78.61
N LYS A 619 14.11 93.05 -78.72
CA LYS A 619 13.15 93.63 -77.77
C LYS A 619 11.80 92.91 -77.82
N ALA A 620 11.32 92.55 -79.01
CA ALA A 620 10.10 91.77 -79.19
C ALA A 620 10.24 90.35 -78.60
N GLN A 621 11.37 89.67 -78.86
CA GLN A 621 11.63 88.34 -78.31
C GLN A 621 11.75 88.34 -76.77
N VAL A 622 12.37 89.37 -76.19
CA VAL A 622 12.44 89.53 -74.73
C VAL A 622 11.07 89.78 -74.12
N GLN A 623 10.19 90.48 -74.84
CA GLN A 623 8.83 90.75 -74.37
C GLN A 623 7.95 89.50 -74.42
N ASP A 624 8.05 88.70 -75.48
CA ASP A 624 7.36 87.40 -75.59
C ASP A 624 7.87 86.39 -74.54
N LEU A 625 9.18 86.33 -74.29
CA LEU A 625 9.75 85.52 -73.21
C LEU A 625 9.29 85.97 -71.83
N LYS A 626 9.15 87.28 -71.60
CA LYS A 626 8.59 87.80 -70.35
C LYS A 626 7.14 87.36 -70.14
N GLU A 627 6.31 87.38 -71.18
CA GLU A 627 4.93 86.90 -71.10
C GLU A 627 4.88 85.38 -70.85
N ARG A 628 5.72 84.59 -71.52
CA ARG A 628 5.78 83.13 -71.31
C ARG A 628 6.22 82.78 -69.89
N ILE A 629 7.24 83.45 -69.35
CA ILE A 629 7.67 83.26 -67.96
C ILE A 629 6.57 83.67 -66.98
N ASN A 630 5.88 84.79 -67.22
CA ASN A 630 4.81 85.25 -66.34
C ASN A 630 3.62 84.27 -66.34
N ASN A 631 3.27 83.70 -67.49
CA ASN A 631 2.26 82.65 -67.61
C ASN A 631 2.69 81.34 -66.92
N GLU A 632 3.98 80.99 -66.98
CA GLU A 632 4.52 79.80 -66.30
C GLU A 632 4.56 79.96 -64.78
N ILE A 633 4.83 81.18 -64.28
CA ILE A 633 4.73 81.54 -62.86
C ILE A 633 3.28 81.45 -62.40
N GLN A 634 2.33 82.03 -63.14
CA GLN A 634 0.91 81.97 -62.81
C GLN A 634 0.39 80.53 -62.76
N ASN A 635 0.79 79.68 -63.70
CA ASN A 635 0.40 78.26 -63.72
C ASN A 635 1.01 77.45 -62.56
N ARG A 636 2.18 77.84 -62.02
CA ARG A 636 2.78 77.19 -60.84
C ARG A 636 2.19 77.66 -59.51
N THR A 637 1.58 78.84 -59.45
CA THR A 637 0.86 79.32 -58.26
C THR A 637 -0.59 78.82 -58.14
N ALA A 638 -1.12 78.14 -59.16
CA ALA A 638 -2.49 77.62 -59.21
C ALA A 638 -2.60 76.09 -58.92
N LEU A 639 -1.49 75.44 -58.58
CA LEU A 639 -1.37 74.04 -58.12
C LEU A 639 -0.79 74.05 -56.70
#